data_AF-A0A089G6U8-F1
#
_entry.id   AF-A0A089G6U8-F1
#
_cell.length_a   1.000
_cell.length_b   1.000
_cell.length_c   1.000
_cell.angle_alpha   90.00
_cell.angle_beta   90.00
_cell.angle_gamma   90.00
#
_symmetry.space_group_name_H-M   'P 1'
#
loop_
_entity.id
_entity.type
_entity.pdbx_description
1 polymer ?
#
loop_
_entity_poly.entity_id
_entity_poly.type
_entity_poly.pdbx_seq_one_letter_code
_entity_poly.pdbx_strand_id
1 'polypeptide(L)'
;GHGDVGMHVKEKEKNKDENKRKDEERNKTQEEHLKEIMKHIVKIEVKGEEAVKKEAAEKLLEKVPSDVLEMYKAIGGKIYIVDGDITKHISLEALSEDKKKIKDIYGKDALLHEHYVYAKEGYEPVLVIQSSEDYVENTEKALNVYYEIGKILSRDILSKINQPYQKFLDVLNTIKNASDSDGQDLLFTNQLKEHPTDFSVEFLEQNSNEVQEVFAKAFAYYIEPQHRDVLQLYAPEAFNYMDKFNEQEINLSLEELKDQRMLARYEKWEKIKQHYQHWSDSLSEEGRGLLKKLQIPIEPKKDDIIHSLSQEEKELLKRIQIDSSDFLSTEEKEFLKKLQIDIRDSLSEEEKELLNRIQVDSSNPLSEKEKEFLKKLKLDIQPYDINQRLQDTGGLIDSPSINLDVRKQYKRDIQNIDALLHQSIGSTLYNKIYLYENMNINNLTATLGADLVDSTDNTKINRGIFNEFKKNFKYSISSNYMIVDINERPALDNERLKWRIQLSPDTRAGYLENGKLILQRNIGLEIKDVQIIKQSEKEYIRIDAKVVPKSKIDTKIQEAQLNINQEWNKALGLPKYTKLITFNVHNRYASNIVESAYLILNEWKNNIQSDLIKKVTNYLVDGNGRFVFTDITLPNIAEQYTHQDEIYEQVHSKGLYVPESRSILLHGPSKGVELRNDSEGFIHEFGHAVDDYAGYLLDKNQSDLVTNSKKFIDIFKEEGSNLTSYGRTNEAEFFAEAFRLMHSTDHAERLKVQKNAPKTFQFINDQIKFIINS
;
A
#
# COMPACT_ATOMS: atom_id res chain seq x y z
N GLY A 1 18.68 -31.41 39.74
CA GLY A 1 17.77 -30.61 38.92
C GLY A 1 16.40 -30.47 39.56
N HIS A 2 16.23 -29.58 40.55
CA HIS A 2 14.93 -29.22 41.15
C HIS A 2 14.79 -27.70 41.40
N GLY A 3 15.56 -26.86 40.69
CA GLY A 3 15.56 -25.40 40.87
C GLY A 3 14.80 -24.58 39.81
N ASP A 4 14.56 -25.15 38.62
CA ASP A 4 14.16 -24.35 37.44
C ASP A 4 12.65 -24.31 37.15
N VAL A 5 11.86 -25.19 37.78
CA VAL A 5 10.41 -25.29 37.50
C VAL A 5 9.60 -24.26 38.29
N GLY A 6 10.11 -23.78 39.44
CA GLY A 6 9.41 -22.84 40.32
C GLY A 6 9.42 -21.38 39.86
N MET A 7 10.38 -20.99 38.99
CA MET A 7 10.50 -19.62 38.48
C MET A 7 9.56 -19.35 37.31
N HIS A 8 9.42 -20.30 36.38
CA HIS A 8 8.54 -20.16 35.21
C HIS A 8 7.04 -20.19 35.55
N VAL A 9 6.64 -20.80 36.66
CA VAL A 9 5.24 -20.78 37.11
C VAL A 9 4.87 -19.43 37.73
N LYS A 10 5.76 -18.83 38.53
CA LYS A 10 5.54 -17.50 39.13
C LYS A 10 5.50 -16.37 38.11
N GLU A 11 6.28 -16.47 37.03
CA GLU A 11 6.31 -15.47 35.95
C GLU A 11 5.05 -15.53 35.06
N LYS A 12 4.51 -16.73 34.83
CA LYS A 12 3.23 -16.92 34.14
C LYS A 12 2.03 -16.44 34.96
N GLU A 13 2.04 -16.63 36.28
CA GLU A 13 0.99 -16.12 37.18
C GLU A 13 1.02 -14.59 37.28
N LYS A 14 2.21 -13.98 37.40
CA LYS A 14 2.39 -12.51 37.40
C LYS A 14 1.88 -11.85 36.10
N ASN A 15 2.19 -12.44 34.95
CA ASN A 15 1.70 -11.95 33.65
C ASN A 15 0.18 -12.13 33.48
N LYS A 16 -0.41 -13.15 34.11
CA LYS A 16 -1.87 -13.35 34.12
C LYS A 16 -2.57 -12.29 34.97
N ASP A 17 -2.03 -11.99 36.16
CA ASP A 17 -2.58 -10.99 37.07
C ASP A 17 -2.40 -9.55 36.55
N GLU A 18 -1.30 -9.24 35.85
CA GLU A 18 -1.12 -7.94 35.19
C GLU A 18 -2.07 -7.73 34.00
N ASN A 19 -2.29 -8.76 33.18
CA ASN A 19 -3.27 -8.66 32.08
C ASN A 19 -4.69 -8.50 32.62
N LYS A 20 -5.04 -9.25 33.68
CA LYS A 20 -6.37 -9.16 34.31
C LYS A 20 -6.62 -7.76 34.90
N ARG A 21 -5.62 -7.16 35.54
CA ARG A 21 -5.70 -5.77 36.05
C ARG A 21 -5.84 -4.74 34.92
N LYS A 22 -5.12 -4.89 33.80
CA LYS A 22 -5.24 -4.00 32.64
C LYS A 22 -6.60 -4.11 31.95
N ASP A 23 -7.19 -5.31 31.91
CA ASP A 23 -8.52 -5.52 31.35
C ASP A 23 -9.61 -4.97 32.28
N GLU A 24 -9.45 -5.10 33.61
CA GLU A 24 -10.34 -4.48 34.60
C GLU A 24 -10.29 -2.94 34.56
N GLU A 25 -9.11 -2.34 34.39
CA GLU A 25 -8.95 -0.88 34.27
C GLU A 25 -9.54 -0.35 32.95
N ARG A 26 -9.38 -1.09 31.84
CA ARG A 26 -9.99 -0.77 30.53
C ARG A 26 -11.52 -0.78 30.59
N ASN A 27 -12.11 -1.83 31.15
CA ASN A 27 -13.57 -1.95 31.24
C ASN A 27 -14.16 -0.86 32.15
N LYS A 28 -13.50 -0.54 33.27
CA LYS A 28 -13.94 0.51 34.19
C LYS A 28 -13.95 1.90 33.54
N THR A 29 -12.90 2.23 32.79
CA THR A 29 -12.81 3.53 32.08
C THR A 29 -13.82 3.61 30.92
N GLN A 30 -14.10 2.49 30.25
CA GLN A 30 -15.07 2.41 29.15
C GLN A 30 -16.53 2.55 29.63
N GLU A 31 -16.87 1.93 30.76
CA GLU A 31 -18.18 2.10 31.40
C GLU A 31 -18.42 3.54 31.87
N GLU A 32 -17.39 4.19 32.44
CA GLU A 32 -17.46 5.60 32.82
C GLU A 32 -17.63 6.53 31.60
N HIS A 33 -16.91 6.26 30.50
CA HIS A 33 -17.05 6.98 29.23
C HIS A 33 -18.45 6.84 28.63
N LEU A 34 -19.01 5.63 28.63
CA LEU A 34 -20.38 5.39 28.17
C LEU A 34 -21.41 6.17 29.00
N LYS A 35 -21.27 6.17 30.33
CA LYS A 35 -22.13 6.98 31.22
C LYS A 35 -22.01 8.48 30.93
N GLU A 36 -20.82 8.95 30.59
CA GLU A 36 -20.63 10.34 30.19
C GLU A 36 -21.35 10.66 28.86
N ILE A 37 -21.27 9.79 27.86
CA ILE A 37 -22.00 9.96 26.59
C ILE A 37 -23.50 10.02 26.86
N MET A 38 -24.03 9.04 27.59
CA MET A 38 -25.45 8.91 27.93
C MET A 38 -25.99 10.17 28.63
N LYS A 39 -25.24 10.74 29.58
CA LYS A 39 -25.60 11.99 30.27
C LYS A 39 -25.85 13.18 29.33
N HIS A 40 -25.18 13.22 28.17
CA HIS A 40 -25.27 14.36 27.25
C HIS A 40 -26.36 14.20 26.19
N ILE A 41 -26.60 12.98 25.73
CA ILE A 41 -27.52 12.71 24.62
C ILE A 41 -28.89 12.20 25.06
N VAL A 42 -29.00 11.49 26.19
CA VAL A 42 -30.26 10.94 26.68
C VAL A 42 -31.01 11.98 27.52
N LYS A 43 -32.27 12.20 27.17
CA LYS A 43 -33.22 13.10 27.83
C LYS A 43 -34.43 12.29 28.27
N ILE A 44 -34.65 12.20 29.57
CA ILE A 44 -35.78 11.48 30.16
C ILE A 44 -36.88 12.50 30.44
N GLU A 45 -38.02 12.37 29.76
CA GLU A 45 -39.17 13.27 29.85
C GLU A 45 -40.45 12.46 30.12
N VAL A 46 -40.48 11.80 31.28
CA VAL A 46 -41.58 10.91 31.71
C VAL A 46 -42.34 11.52 32.88
N LYS A 47 -43.65 11.27 32.97
CA LYS A 47 -44.52 11.72 34.05
C LYS A 47 -44.72 10.56 35.04
N GLY A 48 -43.82 10.36 36.01
CA GLY A 48 -43.93 9.29 37.01
C GLY A 48 -42.60 8.82 37.61
N GLU A 49 -42.51 7.59 38.10
CA GLU A 49 -41.27 6.98 38.64
C GLU A 49 -40.14 6.96 37.58
N GLU A 50 -39.36 8.05 37.55
CA GLU A 50 -38.27 8.27 36.60
C GLU A 50 -37.14 7.22 36.71
N ALA A 51 -36.99 6.60 37.89
CA ALA A 51 -35.87 5.71 38.19
C ALA A 51 -35.89 4.40 37.37
N VAL A 52 -37.04 3.72 37.31
CA VAL A 52 -37.14 2.39 36.66
C VAL A 52 -37.10 2.51 35.14
N LYS A 53 -37.77 3.53 34.59
CA LYS A 53 -37.79 3.83 33.16
C LYS A 53 -36.43 4.25 32.62
N LYS A 54 -35.65 4.97 33.44
CA LYS A 54 -34.26 5.31 33.12
C LYS A 54 -33.39 4.06 33.06
N GLU A 55 -33.50 3.16 34.03
CA GLU A 55 -32.72 1.91 34.06
C GLU A 55 -33.04 1.02 32.84
N ALA A 56 -34.32 0.93 32.44
CA ALA A 56 -34.72 0.20 31.24
C ALA A 56 -34.12 0.78 29.95
N ALA A 57 -34.10 2.12 29.82
CA ALA A 57 -33.48 2.79 28.67
C ALA A 57 -31.95 2.65 28.65
N GLU A 58 -31.29 2.69 29.81
CA GLU A 58 -29.85 2.44 29.93
C GLU A 58 -29.50 1.02 29.50
N LYS A 59 -30.20 -0.01 30.03
CA LYS A 59 -30.01 -1.42 29.62
C LYS A 59 -30.25 -1.67 28.13
N LEU A 60 -31.24 -0.98 27.55
CA LEU A 60 -31.52 -1.07 26.11
C LEU A 60 -30.34 -0.54 25.28
N LEU A 61 -29.78 0.61 25.68
CA LEU A 61 -28.71 1.29 24.95
C LEU A 61 -27.31 0.73 25.27
N GLU A 62 -27.11 0.05 26.39
CA GLU A 62 -25.86 -0.64 26.74
C GLU A 62 -25.42 -1.69 25.72
N LYS A 63 -26.36 -2.27 24.96
CA LYS A 63 -26.04 -3.22 23.88
C LYS A 63 -25.51 -2.54 22.62
N VAL A 64 -25.72 -1.23 22.48
CA VAL A 64 -25.24 -0.45 21.31
C VAL A 64 -23.78 -0.10 21.54
N PRO A 65 -22.89 -0.25 20.54
CA PRO A 65 -21.48 0.11 20.69
C PRO A 65 -21.32 1.57 21.13
N SER A 66 -20.46 1.81 22.12
CA SER A 66 -20.24 3.14 22.70
C SER A 66 -19.85 4.18 21.63
N ASP A 67 -19.05 3.76 20.66
CA ASP A 67 -18.56 4.63 19.58
C ASP A 67 -19.70 5.08 18.65
N VAL A 68 -20.75 4.28 18.47
CA VAL A 68 -21.96 4.69 17.72
C VAL A 68 -22.66 5.85 18.44
N LEU A 69 -22.80 5.74 19.77
CA LEU A 69 -23.43 6.79 20.58
C LEU A 69 -22.55 8.05 20.65
N GLU A 70 -21.23 7.91 20.67
CA GLU A 70 -20.30 9.04 20.59
C GLU A 70 -20.37 9.75 19.24
N MET A 71 -20.40 9.00 18.14
CA MET A 71 -20.60 9.57 16.80
C MET A 71 -21.94 10.30 16.71
N TYR A 72 -23.00 9.74 17.28
CA TYR A 72 -24.31 10.39 17.33
C TYR A 72 -24.26 11.70 18.11
N LYS A 73 -23.59 11.73 19.28
CA LYS A 73 -23.30 12.96 20.04
C LYS A 73 -22.54 13.98 19.18
N ALA A 74 -21.55 13.53 18.41
CA ALA A 74 -20.70 14.39 17.60
C ALA A 74 -21.48 15.11 16.49
N ILE A 75 -22.56 14.51 15.96
CA ILE A 75 -23.44 15.14 14.97
C ILE A 75 -24.60 15.93 15.60
N GLY A 76 -24.58 16.16 16.92
CA GLY A 76 -25.61 16.91 17.64
C GLY A 76 -26.85 16.08 18.03
N GLY A 77 -26.78 14.75 17.86
CA GLY A 77 -27.90 13.85 18.11
C GLY A 77 -28.40 13.86 19.55
N LYS A 78 -29.72 13.68 19.71
CA LYS A 78 -30.40 13.51 21.00
C LYS A 78 -31.29 12.27 21.02
N ILE A 79 -31.40 11.65 22.19
CA ILE A 79 -32.28 10.52 22.46
C ILE A 79 -33.29 10.97 23.51
N TYR A 80 -34.56 11.02 23.17
CA TYR A 80 -35.66 11.38 24.06
C TYR A 80 -36.41 10.12 24.48
N ILE A 81 -36.56 9.92 25.79
CA ILE A 81 -37.38 8.87 26.37
C ILE A 81 -38.64 9.54 26.93
N VAL A 82 -39.80 9.25 26.32
CA VAL A 82 -41.05 9.99 26.58
C VAL A 82 -42.22 9.06 26.89
N ASP A 83 -43.21 9.55 27.64
CA ASP A 83 -44.43 8.79 27.91
C ASP A 83 -45.52 9.00 26.85
N GLY A 84 -46.26 7.93 26.55
CA GLY A 84 -47.45 8.00 25.72
C GLY A 84 -47.15 8.11 24.23
N ASP A 85 -47.98 8.87 23.52
CA ASP A 85 -47.90 9.05 22.07
C ASP A 85 -46.68 9.91 21.70
N ILE A 86 -45.68 9.28 21.08
CA ILE A 86 -44.41 9.91 20.72
C ILE A 86 -44.59 11.05 19.71
N THR A 87 -45.66 11.05 18.89
CA THR A 87 -45.91 12.08 17.86
C THR A 87 -46.14 13.47 18.44
N LYS A 88 -46.50 13.54 19.73
CA LYS A 88 -46.76 14.79 20.46
C LYS A 88 -45.51 15.42 21.05
N HIS A 89 -44.35 14.77 20.96
CA HIS A 89 -43.10 15.34 21.43
C HIS A 89 -42.68 16.51 20.53
N ILE A 90 -42.15 17.59 21.12
CA ILE A 90 -41.81 18.86 20.44
C ILE A 90 -40.91 18.61 19.22
N SER A 91 -40.01 17.64 19.31
CA SER A 91 -39.09 17.33 18.21
C SER A 91 -39.77 16.70 16.98
N LEU A 92 -40.96 16.11 17.14
CA LEU A 92 -41.73 15.40 16.11
C LEU A 92 -42.96 16.18 15.61
N GLU A 93 -43.32 17.32 16.22
CA GLU A 93 -44.48 18.14 15.83
C GLU A 93 -44.46 18.58 14.35
N ALA A 94 -43.27 18.79 13.79
CA ALA A 94 -43.07 19.25 12.40
C ALA A 94 -43.01 18.11 11.36
N LEU A 95 -43.35 16.86 11.72
CA LEU A 95 -43.36 15.75 10.76
C LEU A 95 -44.50 15.89 9.75
N SER A 96 -44.18 15.66 8.47
CA SER A 96 -45.19 15.55 7.42
C SER A 96 -46.08 14.33 7.62
N GLU A 97 -47.32 14.39 7.13
CA GLU A 97 -48.27 13.27 7.22
C GLU A 97 -47.75 12.00 6.54
N ASP A 98 -46.99 12.13 5.44
CA ASP A 98 -46.38 10.99 4.77
C ASP A 98 -45.32 10.30 5.63
N LYS A 99 -44.56 11.06 6.43
CA LYS A 99 -43.56 10.51 7.36
C LYS A 99 -44.17 9.88 8.61
N LYS A 100 -45.46 10.12 8.88
CA LYS A 100 -46.20 9.44 9.96
C LYS A 100 -46.64 8.03 9.56
N LYS A 101 -46.62 7.72 8.26
CA LYS A 101 -46.76 6.35 7.75
C LYS A 101 -45.37 5.72 7.73
N ILE A 102 -45.15 4.76 8.60
CA ILE A 102 -43.86 4.12 8.79
C ILE A 102 -43.96 2.65 8.46
N LYS A 103 -42.79 2.02 8.25
CA LYS A 103 -42.68 0.57 8.18
C LYS A 103 -41.83 0.08 9.33
N ASP A 104 -42.26 -1.02 9.95
CA ASP A 104 -41.45 -1.73 10.92
C ASP A 104 -40.28 -2.47 10.24
N ILE A 105 -39.39 -3.08 11.03
CA ILE A 105 -38.24 -3.83 10.50
C ILE A 105 -38.64 -4.98 9.55
N TYR A 106 -39.85 -5.53 9.68
CA TYR A 106 -40.38 -6.61 8.85
C TYR A 106 -41.10 -6.10 7.60
N GLY A 107 -41.18 -4.77 7.41
CA GLY A 107 -41.83 -4.13 6.28
C GLY A 107 -43.35 -4.02 6.41
N LYS A 108 -43.92 -4.23 7.60
CA LYS A 108 -45.35 -4.02 7.85
C LYS A 108 -45.64 -2.54 8.05
N ASP A 109 -46.70 -2.06 7.41
CA ASP A 109 -47.14 -0.68 7.57
C ASP A 109 -47.67 -0.43 8.99
N ALA A 110 -47.23 0.66 9.60
CA ALA A 110 -47.71 1.14 10.89
C ALA A 110 -47.86 2.67 10.87
N LEU A 111 -48.67 3.19 11.78
CA LEU A 111 -48.80 4.63 11.98
C LEU A 111 -47.99 5.05 13.21
N LEU A 112 -47.31 6.18 13.10
CA LEU A 112 -46.38 6.66 14.12
C LEU A 112 -47.04 6.86 15.50
N HIS A 113 -48.33 7.22 15.54
CA HIS A 113 -49.08 7.39 16.79
C HIS A 113 -49.35 6.10 17.56
N GLU A 114 -49.22 4.95 16.89
CA GLU A 114 -49.35 3.60 17.45
C GLU A 114 -47.99 2.92 17.64
N HIS A 115 -46.91 3.58 17.22
CA HIS A 115 -45.55 3.06 17.30
C HIS A 115 -44.79 3.64 18.49
N TYR A 116 -43.73 2.93 18.90
CA TYR A 116 -43.02 3.20 20.16
C TYR A 116 -41.61 3.75 19.95
N VAL A 117 -41.13 3.88 18.71
CA VAL A 117 -39.81 4.45 18.43
C VAL A 117 -39.79 5.13 17.08
N TYR A 118 -39.02 6.23 16.96
CA TYR A 118 -38.82 6.88 15.67
C TYR A 118 -37.54 7.70 15.62
N ALA A 119 -36.74 7.50 14.57
CA ALA A 119 -35.59 8.34 14.25
C ALA A 119 -35.96 9.43 13.24
N LYS A 120 -36.09 10.67 13.72
CA LYS A 120 -36.27 11.82 12.83
C LYS A 120 -34.93 12.22 12.21
N GLU A 121 -34.92 12.21 10.89
CA GLU A 121 -33.80 12.67 10.07
C GLU A 121 -33.62 14.19 10.11
N GLY A 122 -32.40 14.66 9.86
CA GLY A 122 -32.07 16.07 9.72
C GLY A 122 -30.67 16.42 10.22
N TYR A 123 -30.36 17.72 10.21
CA TYR A 123 -29.07 18.25 10.70
C TYR A 123 -28.91 18.14 12.23
N GLU A 124 -30.02 18.08 12.96
CA GLU A 124 -30.08 17.75 14.38
C GLU A 124 -30.96 16.50 14.54
N PRO A 125 -30.40 15.30 14.31
CA PRO A 125 -31.19 14.08 14.35
C PRO A 125 -31.65 13.79 15.77
N VAL A 126 -32.84 13.23 15.90
CA VAL A 126 -33.43 12.87 17.19
C VAL A 126 -34.02 11.48 17.12
N LEU A 127 -33.76 10.69 18.17
CA LEU A 127 -34.39 9.41 18.40
C LEU A 127 -35.39 9.57 19.54
N VAL A 128 -36.66 9.29 19.29
CA VAL A 128 -37.68 9.31 20.34
C VAL A 128 -38.08 7.87 20.62
N ILE A 129 -37.94 7.44 21.87
CA ILE A 129 -38.30 6.10 22.36
C ILE A 129 -39.40 6.27 23.39
N GLN A 130 -40.50 5.55 23.22
CA GLN A 130 -41.55 5.49 24.22
C GLN A 130 -41.02 4.80 25.47
N SER A 131 -41.29 5.34 26.65
CA SER A 131 -40.84 4.70 27.88
C SER A 131 -41.64 3.42 28.14
N SER A 132 -40.93 2.32 28.42
CA SER A 132 -41.52 1.03 28.74
C SER A 132 -40.46 0.11 29.37
N GLU A 133 -40.85 -0.75 30.29
CA GLU A 133 -40.00 -1.84 30.80
C GLU A 133 -40.01 -3.06 29.87
N ASP A 134 -40.97 -3.10 28.92
CA ASP A 134 -41.15 -4.22 27.99
C ASP A 134 -39.89 -4.49 27.16
N TYR A 135 -38.99 -3.53 26.97
CA TYR A 135 -37.78 -3.70 26.17
C TYR A 135 -36.83 -4.79 26.68
N VAL A 136 -36.96 -5.21 27.94
CA VAL A 136 -36.17 -6.31 28.51
C VAL A 136 -36.66 -7.68 28.02
N GLU A 137 -37.98 -7.87 27.92
CA GLU A 137 -38.61 -9.16 27.59
C GLU A 137 -39.11 -9.22 26.14
N ASN A 138 -39.57 -8.10 25.59
CA ASN A 138 -40.11 -7.98 24.24
C ASN A 138 -38.98 -7.68 23.25
N THR A 139 -38.40 -8.75 22.73
CA THR A 139 -37.27 -8.67 21.78
C THR A 139 -37.65 -8.02 20.45
N GLU A 140 -38.92 -8.09 20.03
CA GLU A 140 -39.40 -7.41 18.83
C GLU A 140 -39.41 -5.88 18.99
N LYS A 141 -39.84 -5.38 20.15
CA LYS A 141 -39.74 -3.96 20.50
C LYS A 141 -38.30 -3.50 20.54
N ALA A 142 -37.42 -4.26 21.19
CA ALA A 142 -35.98 -3.96 21.26
C ALA A 142 -35.34 -3.95 19.86
N LEU A 143 -35.64 -4.95 19.02
CA LEU A 143 -35.12 -5.07 17.66
C LEU A 143 -35.48 -3.85 16.79
N ASN A 144 -36.72 -3.36 16.87
CA ASN A 144 -37.13 -2.16 16.14
C ASN A 144 -36.42 -0.89 16.64
N VAL A 145 -36.12 -0.79 17.94
CA VAL A 145 -35.29 0.31 18.46
C VAL A 145 -33.88 0.24 17.86
N TYR A 146 -33.27 -0.95 17.83
CA TYR A 146 -31.95 -1.14 17.21
C TYR A 146 -31.97 -0.90 15.69
N TYR A 147 -33.08 -1.18 15.03
CA TYR A 147 -33.29 -0.85 13.61
C TYR A 147 -33.33 0.66 13.37
N GLU A 148 -34.06 1.43 14.18
CA GLU A 148 -34.04 2.89 14.09
C GLU A 148 -32.64 3.47 14.38
N ILE A 149 -31.91 2.90 15.36
CA ILE A 149 -30.51 3.27 15.61
C ILE A 149 -29.60 2.90 14.44
N GLY A 150 -29.82 1.74 13.81
CA GLY A 150 -29.11 1.31 12.61
C GLY A 150 -29.35 2.25 11.43
N LYS A 151 -30.58 2.76 11.28
CA LYS A 151 -30.91 3.79 10.27
C LYS A 151 -30.20 5.10 10.55
N ILE A 152 -30.18 5.56 11.80
CA ILE A 152 -29.39 6.73 12.22
C ILE A 152 -27.91 6.52 11.86
N LEU A 153 -27.36 5.36 12.18
CA LEU A 153 -25.98 5.04 11.90
C LEU A 153 -25.68 5.07 10.40
N SER A 154 -26.47 4.37 9.58
CA SER A 154 -26.22 4.30 8.14
C SER A 154 -26.50 5.62 7.40
N ARG A 155 -27.62 6.28 7.71
CA ARG A 155 -28.10 7.45 6.97
C ARG A 155 -27.53 8.76 7.49
N ASP A 156 -27.40 8.92 8.81
CA ASP A 156 -27.09 10.23 9.41
C ASP A 156 -25.62 10.33 9.85
N ILE A 157 -24.99 9.22 10.23
CA ILE A 157 -23.60 9.19 10.71
C ILE A 157 -22.64 8.79 9.59
N LEU A 158 -22.77 7.56 9.07
CA LEU A 158 -21.83 6.97 8.10
C LEU A 158 -21.88 7.69 6.74
N SER A 159 -23.03 8.23 6.35
CA SER A 159 -23.15 9.01 5.12
C SER A 159 -22.25 10.25 5.09
N LYS A 160 -21.96 10.86 6.25
CA LYS A 160 -21.07 12.03 6.38
C LYS A 160 -19.61 11.70 6.08
N ILE A 161 -19.27 10.41 6.06
CA ILE A 161 -17.96 9.87 5.67
C ILE A 161 -18.08 8.96 4.45
N ASN A 162 -19.14 9.13 3.64
CA ASN A 162 -19.40 8.39 2.41
C ASN A 162 -19.50 6.86 2.59
N GLN A 163 -20.07 6.41 3.71
CA GLN A 163 -20.31 4.99 4.01
C GLN A 163 -21.82 4.71 4.21
N PRO A 164 -22.28 3.46 3.99
CA PRO A 164 -21.54 2.32 3.42
C PRO A 164 -21.11 2.56 1.96
N TYR A 165 -20.08 1.85 1.49
CA TYR A 165 -19.55 1.94 0.13
C TYR A 165 -19.19 0.54 -0.41
N GLN A 166 -18.17 0.41 -1.27
CA GLN A 166 -17.78 -0.84 -1.94
C GLN A 166 -17.71 -2.05 -1.00
N LYS A 167 -17.12 -1.91 0.20
CA LYS A 167 -16.99 -3.01 1.16
C LYS A 167 -18.33 -3.63 1.56
N PHE A 168 -19.36 -2.81 1.76
CA PHE A 168 -20.69 -3.32 2.09
C PHE A 168 -21.43 -3.80 0.82
N LEU A 169 -21.20 -3.16 -0.33
CA LEU A 169 -21.74 -3.65 -1.61
C LEU A 169 -21.27 -5.08 -1.93
N ASP A 170 -20.00 -5.39 -1.67
CA ASP A 170 -19.46 -6.75 -1.86
C ASP A 170 -20.21 -7.78 -0.98
N VAL A 171 -20.56 -7.41 0.26
CA VAL A 171 -21.37 -8.24 1.17
C VAL A 171 -22.77 -8.43 0.61
N LEU A 172 -23.43 -7.35 0.16
CA LEU A 172 -24.75 -7.42 -0.45
C LEU A 172 -24.77 -8.30 -1.70
N ASN A 173 -23.78 -8.17 -2.57
CA ASN A 173 -23.66 -8.98 -3.78
C ASN A 173 -23.37 -10.45 -3.46
N THR A 174 -22.59 -10.73 -2.42
CA THR A 174 -22.34 -12.10 -1.98
C THR A 174 -23.62 -12.76 -1.45
N ILE A 175 -24.46 -12.03 -0.72
CA ILE A 175 -25.77 -12.51 -0.28
C ILE A 175 -26.73 -12.67 -1.47
N LYS A 176 -26.74 -11.72 -2.40
CA LYS A 176 -27.57 -11.75 -3.62
C LYS A 176 -27.27 -12.95 -4.52
N ASN A 177 -26.01 -13.37 -4.57
CA ASN A 177 -25.54 -14.44 -5.44
C ASN A 177 -25.23 -15.74 -4.68
N ALA A 178 -25.59 -15.81 -3.39
CA ALA A 178 -25.44 -17.01 -2.59
C ALA A 178 -26.29 -18.15 -3.17
N SER A 179 -25.82 -19.39 -3.00
CA SER A 179 -26.57 -20.58 -3.43
C SER A 179 -27.87 -20.77 -2.63
N ASP A 180 -27.92 -20.23 -1.42
CA ASP A 180 -29.07 -20.24 -0.52
C ASP A 180 -29.72 -18.85 -0.52
N SER A 181 -31.04 -18.79 -0.72
CA SER A 181 -31.80 -17.53 -0.75
C SER A 181 -32.16 -17.02 0.63
N ASP A 182 -31.96 -17.80 1.69
CA ASP A 182 -32.35 -17.43 3.07
C ASP A 182 -31.82 -16.06 3.50
N GLY A 183 -30.56 -15.73 3.15
CA GLY A 183 -29.97 -14.43 3.47
C GLY A 183 -30.64 -13.26 2.75
N GLN A 184 -31.08 -13.47 1.50
CA GLN A 184 -31.87 -12.47 0.77
C GLN A 184 -33.26 -12.35 1.39
N ASP A 185 -33.88 -13.48 1.73
CA ASP A 185 -35.22 -13.50 2.32
C ASP A 185 -35.28 -12.84 3.69
N LEU A 186 -34.20 -12.92 4.46
CA LEU A 186 -34.05 -12.27 5.76
C LEU A 186 -33.94 -10.74 5.65
N LEU A 187 -33.16 -10.23 4.70
CA LEU A 187 -32.71 -8.83 4.72
C LEU A 187 -33.30 -7.97 3.58
N PHE A 188 -33.48 -8.53 2.39
CA PHE A 188 -33.74 -7.76 1.17
C PHE A 188 -35.23 -7.46 0.96
N THR A 189 -35.50 -6.28 0.40
CA THR A 189 -36.78 -5.94 -0.21
C THR A 189 -36.93 -6.62 -1.57
N ASN A 190 -38.15 -6.70 -2.11
CA ASN A 190 -38.38 -7.25 -3.45
C ASN A 190 -37.58 -6.48 -4.53
N GLN A 191 -37.43 -5.17 -4.37
CA GLN A 191 -36.63 -4.34 -5.27
C GLN A 191 -35.18 -4.81 -5.37
N LEU A 192 -34.57 -5.19 -4.25
CA LEU A 192 -33.19 -5.70 -4.21
C LEU A 192 -33.08 -7.13 -4.74
N LYS A 193 -34.03 -8.00 -4.37
CA LYS A 193 -34.06 -9.40 -4.85
C LYS A 193 -34.22 -9.48 -6.37
N GLU A 194 -35.10 -8.66 -6.93
CA GLU A 194 -35.45 -8.67 -8.36
C GLU A 194 -34.46 -7.85 -9.22
N HIS A 195 -33.48 -7.17 -8.62
CA HIS A 195 -32.47 -6.44 -9.38
C HIS A 195 -31.66 -7.42 -10.27
N PRO A 196 -31.53 -7.17 -11.59
CA PRO A 196 -31.05 -8.19 -12.52
C PRO A 196 -29.55 -8.48 -12.40
N THR A 197 -28.77 -7.52 -11.91
CA THR A 197 -27.31 -7.61 -11.83
C THR A 197 -26.83 -7.41 -10.40
N ASP A 198 -25.52 -7.51 -10.20
CA ASP A 198 -24.87 -7.10 -8.96
C ASP A 198 -25.07 -5.60 -8.74
N PHE A 199 -25.15 -5.20 -7.46
CA PHE A 199 -25.23 -3.82 -7.04
C PHE A 199 -23.89 -3.13 -7.25
N SER A 200 -23.88 -2.13 -8.12
CA SER A 200 -22.73 -1.29 -8.40
C SER A 200 -22.70 -0.03 -7.52
N VAL A 201 -21.64 0.77 -7.62
CA VAL A 201 -21.57 2.08 -6.95
C VAL A 201 -22.65 3.02 -7.48
N GLU A 202 -22.99 2.94 -8.77
CA GLU A 202 -24.07 3.73 -9.37
C GLU A 202 -25.44 3.33 -8.80
N PHE A 203 -25.64 2.03 -8.51
CA PHE A 203 -26.84 1.57 -7.83
C PHE A 203 -26.97 2.22 -6.44
N LEU A 204 -25.87 2.27 -5.68
CA LEU A 204 -25.83 2.89 -4.35
C LEU A 204 -26.18 4.38 -4.39
N GLU A 205 -25.70 5.13 -5.38
CA GLU A 205 -25.97 6.56 -5.51
C GLU A 205 -27.46 6.85 -5.79
N GLN A 206 -28.11 6.00 -6.60
CA GLN A 206 -29.53 6.16 -6.95
C GLN A 206 -30.49 5.57 -5.92
N ASN A 207 -30.06 4.55 -5.17
CA ASN A 207 -30.90 3.76 -4.26
C ASN A 207 -30.33 3.73 -2.84
N SER A 208 -29.74 4.83 -2.39
CA SER A 208 -29.05 4.90 -1.09
C SER A 208 -29.95 4.53 0.09
N ASN A 209 -31.24 4.87 0.03
CA ASN A 209 -32.22 4.53 1.06
C ASN A 209 -32.36 3.00 1.24
N GLU A 210 -32.52 2.25 0.15
CA GLU A 210 -32.65 0.78 0.19
C GLU A 210 -31.41 0.13 0.82
N VAL A 211 -30.21 0.61 0.45
CA VAL A 211 -28.95 0.09 1.01
C VAL A 211 -28.82 0.45 2.50
N GLN A 212 -29.21 1.66 2.89
CA GLN A 212 -29.22 2.11 4.28
C GLN A 212 -30.17 1.28 5.15
N GLU A 213 -31.33 0.89 4.62
CA GLU A 213 -32.27 0.02 5.32
C GLU A 213 -31.74 -1.40 5.50
N VAL A 214 -31.10 -1.98 4.49
CA VAL A 214 -30.48 -3.31 4.62
C VAL A 214 -29.33 -3.29 5.61
N PHE A 215 -28.52 -2.23 5.61
CA PHE A 215 -27.50 -2.03 6.65
C PHE A 215 -28.15 -1.98 8.04
N ALA A 216 -29.21 -1.20 8.20
CA ALA A 216 -29.90 -1.06 9.48
C ALA A 216 -30.50 -2.37 9.98
N LYS A 217 -31.06 -3.20 9.08
CA LYS A 217 -31.53 -4.55 9.43
C LYS A 217 -30.37 -5.42 9.90
N ALA A 218 -29.30 -5.54 9.12
CA ALA A 218 -28.15 -6.35 9.51
C ALA A 218 -27.55 -5.89 10.86
N PHE A 219 -27.46 -4.58 11.09
CA PHE A 219 -27.04 -4.02 12.37
C PHE A 219 -28.00 -4.41 13.51
N ALA A 220 -29.31 -4.23 13.33
CA ALA A 220 -30.31 -4.53 14.35
C ALA A 220 -30.27 -6.01 14.79
N TYR A 221 -30.19 -6.91 13.81
CA TYR A 221 -30.09 -8.35 14.06
C TYR A 221 -28.78 -8.71 14.78
N TYR A 222 -27.66 -8.04 14.46
CA TYR A 222 -26.40 -8.29 15.15
C TYR A 222 -26.41 -7.80 16.62
N ILE A 223 -27.05 -6.66 16.90
CA ILE A 223 -27.10 -6.08 18.25
C ILE A 223 -28.07 -6.83 19.17
N GLU A 224 -29.19 -7.31 18.65
CA GLU A 224 -30.18 -8.05 19.44
C GLU A 224 -29.66 -9.49 19.73
N PRO A 225 -29.50 -9.89 21.01
CA PRO A 225 -28.84 -11.15 21.36
C PRO A 225 -29.47 -12.43 20.78
N GLN A 226 -30.80 -12.50 20.67
CA GLN A 226 -31.49 -13.69 20.14
C GLN A 226 -31.42 -13.72 18.60
N HIS A 227 -31.38 -12.56 17.95
CA HIS A 227 -31.31 -12.46 16.49
C HIS A 227 -29.89 -12.53 15.94
N ARG A 228 -28.87 -12.37 16.78
CA ARG A 228 -27.46 -12.50 16.38
C ARG A 228 -27.16 -13.88 15.79
N ASP A 229 -27.66 -14.93 16.45
CA ASP A 229 -27.49 -16.32 16.00
C ASP A 229 -28.26 -16.58 14.68
N VAL A 230 -29.43 -15.95 14.53
CA VAL A 230 -30.24 -15.99 13.30
C VAL A 230 -29.47 -15.35 12.14
N LEU A 231 -28.86 -14.18 12.35
CA LEU A 231 -28.05 -13.51 11.33
C LEU A 231 -26.83 -14.35 10.94
N GLN A 232 -26.15 -14.95 11.90
CA GLN A 232 -24.99 -15.80 11.65
C GLN A 232 -25.35 -17.02 10.78
N LEU A 233 -26.51 -17.63 11.04
CA LEU A 233 -26.96 -18.83 10.34
C LEU A 233 -27.41 -18.52 8.91
N TYR A 234 -28.27 -17.51 8.74
CA TYR A 234 -28.96 -17.27 7.47
C TYR A 234 -28.28 -16.21 6.58
N ALA A 235 -27.47 -15.30 7.16
CA ALA A 235 -26.70 -14.31 6.41
C ALA A 235 -25.24 -14.21 6.91
N PRO A 236 -24.41 -15.25 6.71
CA PRO A 236 -23.07 -15.34 7.29
C PRO A 236 -22.16 -14.15 6.96
N GLU A 237 -22.19 -13.65 5.72
CA GLU A 237 -21.37 -12.50 5.32
C GLU A 237 -21.87 -11.18 5.93
N ALA A 238 -23.19 -11.01 6.12
CA ALA A 238 -23.72 -9.87 6.87
C ALA A 238 -23.28 -9.93 8.33
N PHE A 239 -23.31 -11.11 8.95
CA PHE A 239 -22.81 -11.32 10.30
C PHE A 239 -21.32 -10.97 10.41
N ASN A 240 -20.47 -11.53 9.54
CA ASN A 240 -19.03 -11.28 9.56
C ASN A 240 -18.69 -9.80 9.38
N TYR A 241 -19.41 -9.12 8.48
CA TYR A 241 -19.26 -7.67 8.30
C TYR A 241 -19.66 -6.91 9.55
N MET A 242 -20.85 -7.19 10.13
CA MET A 242 -21.35 -6.49 11.31
C MET A 242 -20.51 -6.76 12.56
N ASP A 243 -20.04 -7.98 12.76
CA ASP A 243 -19.13 -8.34 13.86
C ASP A 243 -17.83 -7.54 13.77
N LYS A 244 -17.14 -7.61 12.62
CA LYS A 244 -15.89 -6.88 12.41
C LYS A 244 -16.09 -5.37 12.50
N PHE A 245 -17.18 -4.87 11.92
CA PHE A 245 -17.50 -3.45 11.95
C PHE A 245 -17.71 -2.95 13.38
N ASN A 246 -18.59 -3.59 14.16
CA ASN A 246 -18.94 -3.13 15.50
C ASN A 246 -17.82 -3.35 16.53
N GLU A 247 -17.07 -4.45 16.45
CA GLU A 247 -16.07 -4.77 17.47
C GLU A 247 -14.70 -4.14 17.18
N GLN A 248 -14.38 -3.82 15.91
CA GLN A 248 -13.03 -3.43 15.50
C GLN A 248 -12.97 -2.14 14.70
N GLU A 249 -13.84 -1.98 13.69
CA GLU A 249 -13.72 -0.90 12.70
C GLU A 249 -14.52 0.36 13.05
N ILE A 250 -15.49 0.27 13.97
CA ILE A 250 -16.34 1.40 14.36
C ILE A 250 -15.53 2.57 14.92
N ASN A 251 -14.42 2.27 15.61
CA ASN A 251 -13.51 3.31 16.12
C ASN A 251 -12.82 4.10 14.98
N LEU A 252 -12.67 3.48 13.80
CA LEU A 252 -12.11 4.13 12.62
C LEU A 252 -13.15 5.07 12.01
N SER A 253 -14.43 4.66 11.95
CA SER A 253 -15.53 5.53 11.54
C SER A 253 -15.67 6.74 12.46
N LEU A 254 -15.52 6.55 13.78
CA LEU A 254 -15.50 7.65 14.76
C LEU A 254 -14.33 8.61 14.52
N GLU A 255 -13.12 8.10 14.30
CA GLU A 255 -11.94 8.93 14.00
C GLU A 255 -12.08 9.68 12.68
N GLU A 256 -12.58 9.02 11.63
CA GLU A 256 -12.82 9.64 10.32
C GLU A 256 -13.90 10.72 10.39
N LEU A 257 -14.95 10.51 11.18
CA LEU A 257 -15.97 11.52 11.45
C LEU A 257 -15.41 12.71 12.24
N LYS A 258 -14.52 12.46 13.22
CA LYS A 258 -13.80 13.53 13.93
C LYS A 258 -12.93 14.34 12.96
N ASP A 259 -12.29 13.70 11.98
CA ASP A 259 -11.50 14.37 10.95
C ASP A 259 -12.35 15.25 10.01
N GLN A 260 -13.66 14.98 9.85
CA GLN A 260 -14.57 15.88 9.13
C GLN A 260 -14.93 17.17 9.91
N ARG A 261 -14.64 17.21 11.22
CA ARG A 261 -15.03 18.33 12.10
C ARG A 261 -13.84 19.24 12.40
N MET A 262 -13.87 20.46 11.87
CA MET A 262 -12.78 21.44 12.02
C MET A 262 -12.33 21.67 13.48
N LEU A 263 -13.27 21.79 14.42
CA LEU A 263 -12.95 21.98 15.84
C LEU A 263 -12.16 20.80 16.43
N ALA A 264 -12.55 19.56 16.09
CA ALA A 264 -11.87 18.37 16.55
C ALA A 264 -10.48 18.22 15.89
N ARG A 265 -10.34 18.55 14.60
CA ARG A 265 -9.04 18.58 13.91
C ARG A 265 -8.06 19.55 14.58
N TYR A 266 -8.54 20.74 14.96
CA TYR A 266 -7.73 21.76 15.61
C TYR A 266 -7.33 21.36 17.03
N GLU A 267 -8.29 20.83 17.81
CA GLU A 267 -7.99 20.28 19.13
C GLU A 267 -6.95 19.14 19.06
N LYS A 268 -7.08 18.27 18.05
CA LYS A 268 -6.13 17.19 17.80
C LYS A 268 -4.72 17.72 17.59
N TRP A 269 -4.60 18.67 16.67
CA TRP A 269 -3.34 19.32 16.34
C TRP A 269 -2.72 20.03 17.54
N GLU A 270 -3.46 20.87 18.26
CA GLU A 270 -2.93 21.63 19.39
C GLU A 270 -2.43 20.72 20.52
N LYS A 271 -3.14 19.64 20.84
CA LYS A 271 -2.68 18.67 21.86
C LYS A 271 -1.40 17.95 21.45
N ILE A 272 -1.26 17.57 20.18
CA ILE A 272 -0.02 16.95 19.67
C ILE A 272 1.12 17.96 19.70
N LYS A 273 0.87 19.20 19.27
CA LYS A 273 1.86 20.28 19.34
C LYS A 273 2.29 20.54 20.79
N GLN A 274 1.35 20.60 21.73
CA GLN A 274 1.62 20.81 23.15
C GLN A 274 2.53 19.71 23.72
N HIS A 275 2.30 18.45 23.33
CA HIS A 275 3.17 17.33 23.72
C HIS A 275 4.62 17.54 23.26
N TYR A 276 4.82 17.98 22.02
CA TYR A 276 6.15 18.20 21.43
C TYR A 276 6.72 19.61 21.63
N GLN A 277 6.02 20.51 22.32
CA GLN A 277 6.38 21.92 22.42
C GLN A 277 7.78 22.11 23.04
N HIS A 278 8.06 21.43 24.15
CA HIS A 278 9.38 21.49 24.79
C HIS A 278 10.50 20.97 23.87
N TRP A 279 10.25 19.90 23.11
CA TRP A 279 11.21 19.39 22.13
C TRP A 279 11.45 20.42 21.02
N SER A 280 10.39 21.00 20.44
CA SER A 280 10.49 22.02 19.40
C SER A 280 11.26 23.27 19.88
N ASP A 281 11.03 23.71 21.11
CA ASP A 281 11.71 24.87 21.70
C ASP A 281 13.20 24.62 21.96
N SER A 282 13.57 23.36 22.22
CA SER A 282 14.96 22.94 22.49
C SER A 282 15.82 22.73 21.23
N LEU A 283 15.23 22.73 20.04
CA LEU A 283 15.96 22.49 18.79
C LEU A 283 16.92 23.64 18.45
N SER A 284 18.20 23.29 18.26
CA SER A 284 19.22 24.18 17.71
C SER A 284 18.93 24.57 16.27
N GLU A 285 19.58 25.64 15.80
CA GLU A 285 19.47 26.09 14.40
C GLU A 285 20.00 25.03 13.42
N GLU A 286 21.05 24.31 13.79
CA GLU A 286 21.57 23.15 13.03
C GLU A 286 20.52 22.02 12.94
N GLY A 287 19.88 21.68 14.06
CA GLY A 287 18.83 20.65 14.09
C GLY A 287 17.63 21.03 13.23
N ARG A 288 17.16 22.28 13.31
CA ARG A 288 16.09 22.81 12.44
C ARG A 288 16.51 22.80 10.97
N GLY A 289 17.76 23.16 10.68
CA GLY A 289 18.36 23.11 9.35
C GLY A 289 18.37 21.70 8.76
N LEU A 290 18.75 20.68 9.53
CA LEU A 290 18.72 19.28 9.11
C LEU A 290 17.29 18.80 8.81
N LEU A 291 16.32 19.10 9.68
CA LEU A 291 14.92 18.76 9.44
C LEU A 291 14.36 19.45 8.19
N LYS A 292 14.82 20.66 7.87
CA LYS A 292 14.44 21.36 6.63
C LYS A 292 15.06 20.71 5.39
N LYS A 293 16.35 20.35 5.43
CA LYS A 293 17.03 19.62 4.35
C LYS A 293 16.40 18.25 4.07
N LEU A 294 15.89 17.60 5.11
CA LEU A 294 15.16 16.34 4.97
C LEU A 294 13.78 16.52 4.30
N GLN A 295 13.10 17.63 4.58
CA GLN A 295 11.79 17.94 3.98
C GLN A 295 11.88 18.43 2.54
N ILE A 296 12.97 19.11 2.18
CA ILE A 296 13.18 19.74 0.87
C ILE A 296 14.57 19.33 0.38
N PRO A 297 14.65 18.41 -0.60
CA PRO A 297 15.91 18.02 -1.22
C PRO A 297 16.72 19.21 -1.74
N ILE A 298 18.04 19.09 -1.71
CA ILE A 298 18.93 20.10 -2.29
C ILE A 298 19.26 19.66 -3.72
N GLU A 299 18.72 20.40 -4.69
CA GLU A 299 19.05 20.20 -6.10
C GLU A 299 20.52 20.53 -6.40
N PRO A 300 21.15 19.82 -7.36
CA PRO A 300 22.49 20.14 -7.84
C PRO A 300 22.56 21.56 -8.40
N LYS A 301 23.64 22.27 -8.08
CA LYS A 301 23.89 23.62 -8.58
C LYS A 301 24.59 23.55 -9.93
N LYS A 302 23.94 24.07 -10.98
CA LYS A 302 24.45 24.05 -12.35
C LYS A 302 25.89 24.58 -12.46
N ASP A 303 26.17 25.74 -11.86
CA ASP A 303 27.49 26.35 -11.89
C ASP A 303 28.55 25.46 -11.22
N ASP A 304 28.28 24.91 -10.04
CA ASP A 304 29.24 24.07 -9.31
C ASP A 304 29.59 22.81 -10.12
N ILE A 305 28.59 22.18 -10.77
CA ILE A 305 28.82 21.05 -11.66
C ILE A 305 29.68 21.47 -12.85
N ILE A 306 29.32 22.55 -13.56
CA ILE A 306 30.08 23.04 -14.71
C ILE A 306 31.53 23.40 -14.33
N HIS A 307 31.78 23.99 -13.17
CA HIS A 307 33.12 24.34 -12.72
C HIS A 307 33.98 23.11 -12.37
N SER A 308 33.35 22.01 -11.97
CA SER A 308 34.04 20.75 -11.67
C SER A 308 34.50 19.99 -12.92
N LEU A 309 33.89 20.25 -14.09
CA LEU A 309 34.26 19.60 -15.36
C LEU A 309 35.60 20.12 -15.90
N SER A 310 36.40 19.19 -16.43
CA SER A 310 37.59 19.51 -17.22
C SER A 310 37.21 20.19 -18.56
N GLN A 311 38.20 20.79 -19.23
CA GLN A 311 37.95 21.44 -20.53
C GLN A 311 37.51 20.44 -21.60
N GLU A 312 38.04 19.22 -21.58
CA GLU A 312 37.66 18.15 -22.51
C GLU A 312 36.22 17.68 -22.28
N GLU A 313 35.82 17.51 -21.01
CA GLU A 313 34.45 17.16 -20.63
C GLU A 313 33.44 18.25 -20.99
N LYS A 314 33.83 19.53 -20.85
CA LYS A 314 32.99 20.66 -21.31
C LYS A 314 32.77 20.61 -22.82
N GLU A 315 33.82 20.35 -23.60
CA GLU A 315 33.69 20.19 -25.06
C GLU A 315 32.84 18.98 -25.46
N LEU A 316 32.94 17.88 -24.71
CA LEU A 316 32.12 16.70 -24.93
C LEU A 316 30.63 16.99 -24.63
N LEU A 317 30.35 17.56 -23.46
CA LEU A 317 28.99 17.93 -23.04
C LEU A 317 28.35 18.95 -23.99
N LYS A 318 29.13 19.85 -24.62
CA LYS A 318 28.61 20.77 -25.64
C LYS A 318 27.98 20.06 -26.84
N ARG A 319 28.49 18.89 -27.23
CA ARG A 319 28.15 18.22 -28.50
C ARG A 319 27.26 16.99 -28.33
N ILE A 320 27.22 16.43 -27.13
CA ILE A 320 26.55 15.17 -26.85
C ILE A 320 25.04 15.22 -27.11
N GLN A 321 24.49 14.11 -27.62
CA GLN A 321 23.07 13.92 -27.84
C GLN A 321 22.42 13.25 -26.62
N ILE A 322 22.07 14.06 -25.62
CA ILE A 322 21.59 13.60 -24.30
C ILE A 322 20.40 12.64 -24.42
N ASP A 323 19.47 12.92 -25.34
CA ASP A 323 18.25 12.13 -25.52
C ASP A 323 18.50 10.71 -26.03
N SER A 324 19.65 10.45 -26.66
CA SER A 324 20.06 9.12 -27.15
C SER A 324 20.55 8.17 -26.05
N SER A 325 20.62 8.62 -24.79
CA SER A 325 20.94 7.75 -23.66
C SER A 325 19.74 6.91 -23.21
N ASP A 326 19.99 5.66 -22.86
CA ASP A 326 19.01 4.71 -22.31
C ASP A 326 19.11 4.55 -20.78
N PHE A 327 20.17 5.08 -20.17
CA PHE A 327 20.42 5.00 -18.72
C PHE A 327 20.10 6.28 -17.92
N LEU A 328 19.68 7.36 -18.60
CA LEU A 328 19.22 8.61 -17.96
C LEU A 328 17.69 8.69 -17.94
N SER A 329 17.14 9.07 -16.80
CA SER A 329 15.74 9.44 -16.61
C SER A 329 15.39 10.74 -17.34
N THR A 330 14.10 11.02 -17.48
CA THR A 330 13.63 12.28 -18.09
C THR A 330 14.11 13.50 -17.31
N GLU A 331 14.09 13.45 -15.98
CA GLU A 331 14.56 14.54 -15.11
C GLU A 331 16.06 14.81 -15.27
N GLU A 332 16.88 13.75 -15.29
CA GLU A 332 18.32 13.85 -15.52
C GLU A 332 18.63 14.41 -16.91
N LYS A 333 17.94 13.93 -17.96
CA LYS A 333 18.10 14.44 -19.33
C LYS A 333 17.79 15.93 -19.41
N GLU A 334 16.68 16.38 -18.82
CA GLU A 334 16.29 17.79 -18.82
C GLU A 334 17.26 18.67 -18.02
N PHE A 335 17.77 18.17 -16.89
CA PHE A 335 18.82 18.87 -16.14
C PHE A 335 20.10 19.02 -16.96
N LEU A 336 20.57 17.94 -17.59
CA LEU A 336 21.77 17.96 -18.43
C LEU A 336 21.63 18.85 -19.65
N LYS A 337 20.44 18.92 -20.28
CA LYS A 337 20.18 19.87 -21.37
C LYS A 337 20.33 21.31 -20.90
N LYS A 338 19.86 21.64 -19.69
CA LYS A 338 20.06 22.97 -19.10
C LYS A 338 21.54 23.27 -18.84
N LEU A 339 22.31 22.29 -18.36
CA LEU A 339 23.77 22.45 -18.22
C LEU A 339 24.44 22.65 -19.59
N GLN A 340 24.03 21.90 -20.60
CA GLN A 340 24.54 22.02 -21.97
C GLN A 340 24.25 23.43 -22.54
N ILE A 341 23.08 24.00 -22.27
CA ILE A 341 22.74 25.38 -22.64
C ILE A 341 23.67 26.38 -21.96
N ASP A 342 23.84 26.31 -20.63
CA ASP A 342 24.70 27.25 -19.88
C ASP A 342 26.16 27.24 -20.39
N ILE A 343 26.66 26.06 -20.80
CA ILE A 343 28.00 25.96 -21.40
C ILE A 343 28.02 26.55 -22.82
N ARG A 344 26.98 26.32 -23.63
CA ARG A 344 26.85 26.83 -25.00
C ARG A 344 26.61 28.34 -25.06
N ASP A 345 26.10 28.97 -24.00
CA ASP A 345 25.87 30.42 -23.95
C ASP A 345 27.16 31.24 -24.09
N SER A 346 28.32 30.62 -23.82
CA SER A 346 29.64 31.21 -24.04
C SER A 346 30.14 31.17 -25.50
N LEU A 347 29.42 30.51 -26.41
CA LEU A 347 29.79 30.33 -27.83
C LEU A 347 29.25 31.46 -28.73
N SER A 348 29.79 31.56 -29.95
CA SER A 348 29.23 32.44 -30.98
C SER A 348 27.87 31.94 -31.48
N GLU A 349 27.03 32.82 -32.03
CA GLU A 349 25.72 32.45 -32.58
C GLU A 349 25.83 31.44 -33.75
N GLU A 350 26.90 31.51 -34.52
CA GLU A 350 27.20 30.58 -35.62
C GLU A 350 27.51 29.16 -35.10
N GLU A 351 28.20 29.05 -33.96
CA GLU A 351 28.50 27.78 -33.30
C GLU A 351 27.23 27.16 -32.69
N LYS A 352 26.34 27.97 -32.11
CA LYS A 352 25.04 27.51 -31.59
C LYS A 352 24.16 26.96 -32.71
N GLU A 353 24.06 27.65 -33.85
CA GLU A 353 23.30 27.19 -35.01
C GLU A 353 23.86 25.91 -35.63
N LEU A 354 25.19 25.73 -35.63
CA LEU A 354 25.83 24.52 -36.14
C LEU A 354 25.53 23.31 -35.24
N LEU A 355 25.64 23.47 -33.92
CA LEU A 355 25.39 22.39 -32.95
C LEU A 355 23.91 21.95 -32.95
N ASN A 356 22.98 22.90 -33.09
CA ASN A 356 21.56 22.57 -33.20
C ASN A 356 21.24 21.81 -34.50
N ARG A 357 21.92 22.12 -35.61
CA ARG A 357 21.77 21.36 -36.88
C ARG A 357 22.28 19.92 -36.78
N ILE A 358 23.42 19.70 -36.10
CA ILE A 358 23.98 18.35 -35.89
C ILE A 358 23.04 17.45 -35.08
N GLN A 359 22.26 18.03 -34.14
CA GLN A 359 21.27 17.29 -33.34
C GLN A 359 19.99 16.91 -34.11
N VAL A 360 19.64 17.63 -35.19
CA VAL A 360 18.43 17.36 -35.99
C VAL A 360 18.65 16.22 -37.00
N ASP A 361 19.87 16.08 -37.53
CA ASP A 361 20.20 15.11 -38.59
C ASP A 361 20.75 13.76 -38.08
N SER A 362 21.08 13.63 -36.79
CA SER A 362 21.65 12.40 -36.23
C SER A 362 20.70 11.70 -35.26
N SER A 363 20.27 10.48 -35.60
CA SER A 363 19.66 9.51 -34.67
C SER A 363 20.68 8.43 -34.32
N ASN A 364 21.94 8.85 -34.15
CA ASN A 364 23.05 7.94 -33.94
C ASN A 364 23.17 7.58 -32.44
N PRO A 365 23.50 6.32 -32.11
CA PRO A 365 23.84 5.93 -30.75
C PRO A 365 25.01 6.74 -30.19
N LEU A 366 25.03 6.93 -28.88
CA LEU A 366 26.17 7.54 -28.17
C LEU A 366 27.45 6.73 -28.40
N SER A 367 28.58 7.42 -28.57
CA SER A 367 29.89 6.78 -28.55
C SER A 367 30.24 6.26 -27.15
N GLU A 368 31.16 5.29 -27.05
CA GLU A 368 31.53 4.70 -25.76
C GLU A 368 32.10 5.74 -24.77
N LYS A 369 32.88 6.71 -25.25
CA LYS A 369 33.37 7.82 -24.42
C LYS A 369 32.25 8.74 -23.91
N GLU A 370 31.23 8.98 -24.73
CA GLU A 370 30.06 9.76 -24.34
C GLU A 370 29.22 9.03 -23.28
N LYS A 371 29.05 7.71 -23.42
CA LYS A 371 28.37 6.88 -22.43
C LYS A 371 29.08 6.93 -21.09
N GLU A 372 30.41 6.69 -21.06
CA GLU A 372 31.21 6.73 -19.84
C GLU A 372 31.14 8.11 -19.16
N PHE A 373 31.27 9.19 -19.93
CA PHE A 373 31.15 10.55 -19.43
C PHE A 373 29.78 10.82 -18.80
N LEU A 374 28.68 10.47 -19.48
CA LEU A 374 27.33 10.67 -18.94
C LEU A 374 27.05 9.79 -17.73
N LYS A 375 27.58 8.55 -17.67
CA LYS A 375 27.47 7.66 -16.51
C LYS A 375 28.15 8.28 -15.28
N LYS A 376 29.35 8.85 -15.43
CA LYS A 376 30.04 9.58 -14.35
C LYS A 376 29.23 10.81 -13.93
N LEU A 377 28.83 11.63 -14.89
CA LEU A 377 28.07 12.85 -14.63
C LEU A 377 26.72 12.57 -13.96
N LYS A 378 26.07 11.45 -14.28
CA LYS A 378 24.83 10.99 -13.64
C LYS A 378 24.97 10.95 -12.12
N LEU A 379 26.12 10.53 -11.58
CA LEU A 379 26.33 10.45 -10.14
C LEU A 379 26.39 11.83 -9.45
N ASP A 380 26.88 12.85 -10.15
CA ASP A 380 27.12 14.18 -9.59
C ASP A 380 25.90 15.11 -9.71
N ILE A 381 24.95 14.78 -10.59
CA ILE A 381 23.70 15.52 -10.78
C ILE A 381 22.53 15.00 -9.94
N GLN A 382 22.78 14.04 -9.04
CA GLN A 382 21.73 13.55 -8.15
C GLN A 382 21.39 14.60 -7.08
N PRO A 383 20.12 14.80 -6.74
CA PRO A 383 19.75 15.65 -5.62
C PRO A 383 20.28 15.06 -4.30
N TYR A 384 20.62 15.94 -3.35
CA TYR A 384 20.90 15.52 -1.98
C TYR A 384 19.58 15.36 -1.22
N ASP A 385 19.01 14.16 -1.26
CA ASP A 385 17.79 13.75 -0.59
C ASP A 385 18.05 12.58 0.38
N ILE A 386 17.98 12.88 1.67
CA ILE A 386 18.22 11.91 2.75
C ILE A 386 17.16 10.79 2.74
N ASN A 387 15.91 11.13 2.48
CA ASN A 387 14.80 10.19 2.52
C ASN A 387 14.77 9.28 1.31
N GLN A 388 15.04 9.83 0.12
CA GLN A 388 15.20 9.02 -1.09
C GLN A 388 16.38 8.06 -0.93
N ARG A 389 17.53 8.55 -0.43
CA ARG A 389 18.71 7.69 -0.23
C ARG A 389 18.45 6.54 0.77
N LEU A 390 17.73 6.81 1.85
CA LEU A 390 17.34 5.78 2.81
C LEU A 390 16.40 4.73 2.19
N GLN A 391 15.46 5.15 1.35
CA GLN A 391 14.57 4.25 0.62
C GLN A 391 15.33 3.41 -0.40
N ASP A 392 16.19 4.04 -1.21
CA ASP A 392 16.99 3.36 -2.25
C ASP A 392 17.92 2.29 -1.69
N THR A 393 18.37 2.45 -0.44
CA THR A 393 19.32 1.54 0.23
C THR A 393 18.65 0.60 1.22
N GLY A 394 17.36 0.77 1.51
CA GLY A 394 16.69 0.08 2.60
C GLY A 394 17.29 0.37 3.99
N GLY A 395 18.04 1.46 4.15
CA GLY A 395 18.78 1.80 5.37
C GLY A 395 20.24 1.35 5.40
N LEU A 396 20.76 0.73 4.34
CA LEU A 396 22.16 0.37 4.16
C LEU A 396 23.00 1.59 3.77
N ILE A 397 23.11 2.58 4.67
CA ILE A 397 23.75 3.88 4.42
C ILE A 397 25.26 3.80 4.11
N ASP A 398 25.89 2.65 4.36
CA ASP A 398 27.29 2.38 4.03
C ASP A 398 27.48 1.79 2.62
N SER A 399 26.38 1.48 1.91
CA SER A 399 26.39 0.91 0.55
C SER A 399 27.19 1.76 -0.44
N PRO A 400 28.06 1.14 -1.28
CA PRO A 400 28.96 1.85 -2.18
C PRO A 400 28.34 2.29 -3.50
N SER A 401 27.09 2.74 -3.48
CA SER A 401 26.40 3.19 -4.70
C SER A 401 26.49 4.70 -4.97
N ILE A 402 27.23 5.43 -4.15
CA ILE A 402 27.46 6.88 -4.27
C ILE A 402 28.87 7.23 -3.82
N ASN A 403 29.36 8.40 -4.25
CA ASN A 403 30.65 8.95 -3.90
C ASN A 403 30.90 8.96 -2.38
N LEU A 404 32.14 8.67 -1.97
CA LEU A 404 32.51 8.43 -0.57
C LEU A 404 32.18 9.61 0.35
N ASP A 405 32.42 10.83 -0.09
CA ASP A 405 32.19 12.03 0.72
C ASP A 405 30.70 12.31 0.91
N VAL A 406 29.90 12.13 -0.15
CA VAL A 406 28.43 12.22 -0.10
C VAL A 406 27.87 11.16 0.83
N ARG A 407 28.38 9.91 0.76
CA ARG A 407 27.99 8.82 1.66
C ARG A 407 28.26 9.13 3.13
N LYS A 408 29.45 9.65 3.43
CA LYS A 408 29.81 10.07 4.79
C LYS A 408 28.91 11.22 5.27
N GLN A 409 28.51 12.12 4.38
CA GLN A 409 27.59 13.22 4.70
C GLN A 409 26.20 12.69 5.05
N TYR A 410 25.62 11.81 4.23
CA TYR A 410 24.35 11.14 4.56
C TYR A 410 24.43 10.41 5.90
N LYS A 411 25.51 9.65 6.14
CA LYS A 411 25.68 8.92 7.40
C LYS A 411 25.66 9.84 8.61
N ARG A 412 26.37 10.98 8.56
CA ARG A 412 26.37 11.98 9.63
C ARG A 412 24.98 12.57 9.85
N ASP A 413 24.33 13.02 8.78
CA ASP A 413 23.04 13.69 8.87
C ASP A 413 21.95 12.73 9.39
N ILE A 414 21.95 11.48 8.92
CA ILE A 414 21.01 10.44 9.37
C ILE A 414 21.22 10.13 10.85
N GLN A 415 22.47 9.98 11.32
CA GLN A 415 22.77 9.75 12.74
C GLN A 415 22.33 10.92 13.62
N ASN A 416 22.52 12.15 13.14
CA ASN A 416 22.07 13.35 13.85
C ASN A 416 20.54 13.42 13.91
N ILE A 417 19.84 13.13 12.81
CA ILE A 417 18.36 13.11 12.79
C ILE A 417 17.81 12.01 13.70
N ASP A 418 18.40 10.82 13.70
CA ASP A 418 18.03 9.73 14.63
C ASP A 418 18.13 10.20 16.10
N ALA A 419 19.17 10.96 16.44
CA ALA A 419 19.35 11.52 17.78
C ALA A 419 18.38 12.67 18.09
N LEU A 420 18.01 13.49 17.09
CA LEU A 420 17.03 14.56 17.24
C LEU A 420 15.62 13.99 17.53
N LEU A 421 15.24 12.88 16.90
CA LEU A 421 13.92 12.25 17.04
C LEU A 421 13.85 11.31 18.24
N HIS A 422 14.06 11.85 19.44
CA HIS A 422 14.13 11.05 20.67
C HIS A 422 12.80 10.97 21.46
N GLN A 423 11.84 11.87 21.24
CA GLN A 423 10.60 11.92 22.01
C GLN A 423 9.54 10.94 21.44
N SER A 424 9.03 10.05 22.30
CA SER A 424 7.93 9.14 21.95
C SER A 424 6.57 9.85 21.97
N ILE A 425 5.63 9.34 21.19
CA ILE A 425 4.27 9.91 21.09
C ILE A 425 3.47 9.75 22.39
N GLY A 426 3.77 8.72 23.18
CA GLY A 426 3.19 8.48 24.50
C GLY A 426 1.72 8.04 24.47
N SER A 427 1.16 7.78 25.66
CA SER A 427 -0.23 7.32 25.87
C SER A 427 -1.10 8.28 26.67
N THR A 428 -0.54 9.40 27.15
CA THR A 428 -1.17 10.23 28.19
C THR A 428 -2.20 11.22 27.64
N LEU A 429 -2.08 11.64 26.38
CA LEU A 429 -2.99 12.63 25.77
C LEU A 429 -4.03 11.99 24.82
N TYR A 430 -3.77 10.75 24.37
CA TYR A 430 -4.63 9.99 23.46
C TYR A 430 -4.54 8.50 23.74
N ASN A 431 -5.68 7.82 23.70
CA ASN A 431 -5.78 6.36 23.84
C ASN A 431 -5.32 5.62 22.56
N LYS A 432 -5.57 6.20 21.37
CA LYS A 432 -5.10 5.76 20.05
C LYS A 432 -4.87 7.00 19.18
N ILE A 433 -3.73 7.08 18.49
CA ILE A 433 -3.45 8.18 17.55
C ILE A 433 -3.32 7.59 16.16
N TYR A 434 -4.09 8.14 15.24
CA TYR A 434 -3.98 7.89 13.80
C TYR A 434 -3.37 9.11 13.11
N LEU A 435 -2.42 8.85 12.22
CA LEU A 435 -1.81 9.84 11.32
C LEU A 435 -2.01 9.41 9.87
N TYR A 436 -1.86 10.34 8.95
CA TYR A 436 -2.24 10.14 7.55
C TYR A 436 -1.06 10.36 6.60
N GLU A 437 -1.06 9.62 5.50
CA GLU A 437 -0.07 9.77 4.43
C GLU A 437 -0.75 9.50 3.09
N ASN A 438 -0.74 10.49 2.20
CA ASN A 438 -1.14 10.29 0.81
C ASN A 438 0.07 9.80 0.02
N MET A 439 -0.13 8.83 -0.87
CA MET A 439 0.97 8.22 -1.63
C MET A 439 0.52 7.83 -3.04
N ASN A 440 1.44 7.94 -4.00
CA ASN A 440 1.25 7.38 -5.33
C ASN A 440 1.53 5.87 -5.32
N ILE A 441 0.65 5.07 -5.92
CA ILE A 441 0.84 3.62 -6.06
C ILE A 441 2.14 3.26 -6.81
N ASN A 442 2.63 4.12 -7.70
CA ASN A 442 3.87 3.90 -8.43
C ASN A 442 5.10 3.78 -7.52
N ASN A 443 5.03 4.30 -6.29
CA ASN A 443 6.09 4.15 -5.28
C ASN A 443 6.09 2.74 -4.64
N LEU A 444 5.01 1.97 -4.80
CA LEU A 444 4.87 0.59 -4.33
C LEU A 444 5.01 -0.41 -5.49
N THR A 445 4.33 -0.14 -6.59
CA THR A 445 4.33 -0.96 -7.80
C THR A 445 3.87 -0.12 -9.01
N ALA A 446 4.83 0.31 -9.83
CA ALA A 446 4.55 1.03 -11.06
C ALA A 446 3.88 0.14 -12.13
N THR A 447 4.04 -1.18 -12.05
CA THR A 447 3.36 -2.15 -12.93
C THR A 447 1.85 -2.06 -12.75
N LEU A 448 1.33 -2.18 -11.52
CA LEU A 448 -0.11 -2.05 -11.27
C LEU A 448 -0.58 -0.59 -11.34
N GLY A 449 0.28 0.36 -11.03
CA GLY A 449 -0.07 1.78 -11.07
C GLY A 449 -0.45 2.31 -12.45
N ALA A 450 0.03 1.68 -13.53
CA ALA A 450 -0.33 2.04 -14.90
C ALA A 450 -1.83 1.84 -15.21
N ASP A 451 -2.46 0.82 -14.61
CA ASP A 451 -3.84 0.43 -14.88
C ASP A 451 -4.77 0.60 -13.66
N LEU A 452 -4.27 1.23 -12.57
CA LEU A 452 -5.03 1.40 -11.35
C LEU A 452 -6.27 2.27 -11.54
N VAL A 453 -6.09 3.42 -12.21
CA VAL A 453 -7.16 4.37 -12.48
C VAL A 453 -7.90 3.92 -13.73
N ASP A 454 -9.23 3.92 -13.70
CA ASP A 454 -10.03 3.53 -14.85
C ASP A 454 -9.74 4.48 -16.04
N SER A 455 -9.37 3.91 -17.19
CA SER A 455 -8.99 4.68 -18.38
C SER A 455 -10.16 5.47 -19.00
N THR A 456 -11.40 5.09 -18.67
CA THR A 456 -12.63 5.72 -19.17
C THR A 456 -13.18 6.77 -18.19
N ASP A 457 -12.89 6.62 -16.90
CA ASP A 457 -13.31 7.54 -15.84
C ASP A 457 -12.21 7.69 -14.77
N ASN A 458 -11.48 8.81 -14.85
CA ASN A 458 -10.39 9.10 -13.92
C ASN A 458 -10.83 9.19 -12.44
N THR A 459 -12.13 9.31 -12.16
CA THR A 459 -12.65 9.30 -10.79
C THR A 459 -12.71 7.90 -10.19
N LYS A 460 -12.68 6.84 -11.01
CA LYS A 460 -12.82 5.44 -10.58
C LYS A 460 -11.50 4.67 -10.54
N ILE A 461 -11.51 3.60 -9.76
CA ILE A 461 -10.43 2.62 -9.61
C ILE A 461 -10.82 1.31 -10.29
N ASN A 462 -9.93 0.76 -11.11
CA ASN A 462 -10.11 -0.55 -11.72
C ASN A 462 -10.14 -1.64 -10.64
N ARG A 463 -11.29 -2.33 -10.50
CA ARG A 463 -11.50 -3.35 -9.46
C ARG A 463 -10.60 -4.58 -9.63
N GLY A 464 -10.25 -4.95 -10.87
CA GLY A 464 -9.34 -6.06 -11.15
C GLY A 464 -7.94 -5.77 -10.59
N ILE A 465 -7.40 -4.60 -10.92
CA ILE A 465 -6.08 -4.15 -10.45
C ILE A 465 -6.07 -3.90 -8.94
N PHE A 466 -7.14 -3.35 -8.38
CA PHE A 466 -7.29 -3.19 -6.93
C PHE A 466 -7.20 -4.54 -6.19
N ASN A 467 -7.87 -5.57 -6.71
CA ASN A 467 -7.83 -6.90 -6.10
C ASN A 467 -6.44 -7.53 -6.18
N GLU A 468 -5.73 -7.34 -7.29
CA GLU A 468 -4.33 -7.77 -7.43
C GLU A 468 -3.40 -7.05 -6.43
N PHE A 469 -3.54 -5.74 -6.29
CA PHE A 469 -2.80 -4.93 -5.32
C PHE A 469 -3.05 -5.39 -3.87
N LYS A 470 -4.31 -5.61 -3.49
CA LYS A 470 -4.69 -5.98 -2.12
C LYS A 470 -4.29 -7.41 -1.74
N LYS A 471 -4.24 -8.34 -2.71
CA LYS A 471 -4.18 -9.79 -2.50
C LYS A 471 -3.15 -10.20 -1.43
N ASN A 472 -1.89 -9.80 -1.64
CA ASN A 472 -0.75 -10.19 -0.81
C ASN A 472 -0.23 -9.05 0.09
N PHE A 473 -0.97 -7.95 0.23
CA PHE A 473 -0.50 -6.80 1.00
C PHE A 473 -0.87 -6.91 2.48
N LYS A 474 0.04 -7.48 3.29
CA LYS A 474 -0.19 -7.83 4.71
C LYS A 474 0.76 -7.13 5.69
N TYR A 475 1.95 -6.76 5.23
CA TYR A 475 2.93 -6.01 6.01
C TYR A 475 3.78 -5.10 5.11
N SER A 476 4.29 -4.03 5.71
CA SER A 476 5.00 -2.94 5.06
C SER A 476 6.12 -2.44 5.97
N ILE A 477 7.23 -1.96 5.40
CA ILE A 477 8.35 -1.39 6.14
C ILE A 477 8.62 0.01 5.60
N SER A 478 8.92 0.96 6.48
CA SER A 478 9.54 2.23 6.09
C SER A 478 10.97 2.27 6.62
N SER A 479 11.93 2.21 5.70
CA SER A 479 13.36 2.37 6.00
C SER A 479 13.81 3.83 6.11
N ASN A 480 13.00 4.76 5.61
CA ASN A 480 13.24 6.20 5.67
C ASN A 480 12.41 6.89 6.77
N TYR A 481 12.46 8.21 6.87
CA TYR A 481 11.67 8.98 7.83
C TYR A 481 10.32 9.35 7.23
N MET A 482 9.25 8.73 7.73
CA MET A 482 7.89 9.05 7.29
C MET A 482 7.49 10.46 7.73
N ILE A 483 7.04 11.29 6.78
CA ILE A 483 6.46 12.60 7.06
C ILE A 483 4.95 12.47 6.86
N VAL A 484 4.21 12.55 7.95
CA VAL A 484 2.77 12.25 7.99
C VAL A 484 1.96 13.45 8.44
N ASP A 485 0.75 13.57 7.92
CA ASP A 485 -0.20 14.60 8.29
C ASP A 485 -0.95 14.20 9.57
N ILE A 486 -1.12 15.13 10.51
CA ILE A 486 -1.86 14.87 11.76
C ILE A 486 -3.34 14.60 11.50
N ASN A 487 -3.90 15.32 10.53
CA ASN A 487 -5.28 15.22 10.06
C ASN A 487 -5.26 14.90 8.57
N GLU A 488 -6.28 14.22 8.04
CA GLU A 488 -6.26 13.81 6.64
C GLU A 488 -6.30 15.03 5.71
N ARG A 489 -5.39 15.08 4.73
CA ARG A 489 -5.35 16.14 3.71
C ARG A 489 -5.93 15.68 2.38
N PRO A 490 -6.53 16.60 1.58
CA PRO A 490 -6.80 16.33 0.17
C PRO A 490 -5.53 15.87 -0.55
N ALA A 491 -5.69 14.86 -1.40
CA ALA A 491 -4.60 14.26 -2.15
C ALA A 491 -4.44 14.94 -3.52
N LEU A 492 -3.22 14.90 -4.06
CA LEU A 492 -2.97 15.24 -5.46
C LEU A 492 -3.55 14.18 -6.39
N ASP A 493 -3.63 14.49 -7.69
CA ASP A 493 -4.30 13.60 -8.66
C ASP A 493 -3.67 12.20 -8.77
N ASN A 494 -2.35 12.13 -8.63
CA ASN A 494 -1.57 10.89 -8.67
C ASN A 494 -1.43 10.21 -7.29
N GLU A 495 -1.86 10.85 -6.21
CA GLU A 495 -1.84 10.30 -4.84
C GLU A 495 -3.14 9.52 -4.56
N ARG A 496 -3.32 8.35 -5.19
CA ARG A 496 -4.55 7.54 -5.05
C ARG A 496 -4.60 6.62 -3.82
N LEU A 497 -3.51 6.54 -3.05
CA LEU A 497 -3.44 5.77 -1.82
C LEU A 497 -3.53 6.70 -0.61
N LYS A 498 -4.43 6.39 0.33
CA LYS A 498 -4.67 7.16 1.55
C LYS A 498 -4.43 6.30 2.77
N TRP A 499 -3.23 6.40 3.33
CA TRP A 499 -2.86 5.66 4.52
C TRP A 499 -3.45 6.30 5.76
N ARG A 500 -3.99 5.46 6.64
CA ARG A 500 -4.33 5.83 8.03
C ARG A 500 -3.55 4.89 8.94
N ILE A 501 -2.63 5.46 9.70
CA ILE A 501 -1.58 4.74 10.40
C ILE A 501 -1.77 4.92 11.90
N GLN A 502 -2.09 3.82 12.59
CA GLN A 502 -2.13 3.79 14.04
C GLN A 502 -0.71 3.72 14.60
N LEU A 503 -0.27 4.76 15.31
CA LEU A 503 1.01 4.73 16.00
C LEU A 503 0.97 3.88 17.27
N SER A 504 2.13 3.34 17.64
CA SER A 504 2.34 2.75 18.96
C SER A 504 2.82 3.82 19.94
N PRO A 505 2.53 3.74 21.25
CA PRO A 505 2.96 4.74 22.23
C PRO A 505 4.49 4.99 22.24
N ASP A 506 5.28 3.98 21.90
CA ASP A 506 6.74 4.04 21.90
C ASP A 506 7.33 4.57 20.58
N THR A 507 6.49 4.83 19.56
CA THR A 507 6.96 5.41 18.30
C THR A 507 7.51 6.80 18.56
N ARG A 508 8.80 7.01 18.24
CA ARG A 508 9.43 8.33 18.31
C ARG A 508 9.11 9.16 17.08
N ALA A 509 8.91 10.45 17.31
CA ALA A 509 8.61 11.41 16.27
C ALA A 509 9.06 12.82 16.66
N GLY A 510 9.02 13.73 15.70
CA GLY A 510 9.22 15.16 15.88
C GLY A 510 8.08 15.94 15.23
N TYR A 511 7.72 17.07 15.84
CA TYR A 511 6.68 17.95 15.32
C TYR A 511 7.19 18.90 14.23
N LEU A 512 6.39 19.11 13.18
CA LEU A 512 6.63 20.07 12.11
C LEU A 512 5.48 21.09 12.06
N GLU A 513 5.81 22.38 11.88
CA GLU A 513 4.87 23.50 12.04
C GLU A 513 3.62 23.45 11.13
N ASN A 514 3.70 22.77 10.00
CA ASN A 514 2.64 22.64 9.01
C ASN A 514 1.59 21.55 9.35
N GLY A 515 1.43 21.22 10.63
CA GLY A 515 0.47 20.19 11.07
C GLY A 515 0.91 18.77 10.70
N LYS A 516 2.23 18.54 10.64
CA LYS A 516 2.82 17.25 10.29
C LYS A 516 3.69 16.71 11.41
N LEU A 517 3.92 15.40 11.38
CA LEU A 517 4.93 14.74 12.20
C LEU A 517 5.95 14.05 11.30
N ILE A 518 7.21 14.09 11.73
CA ILE A 518 8.26 13.22 11.19
C ILE A 518 8.45 12.04 12.14
N LEU A 519 8.31 10.82 11.65
CA LEU A 519 8.50 9.61 12.43
C LEU A 519 9.94 9.10 12.30
N GLN A 520 10.43 8.41 13.33
CA GLN A 520 11.71 7.68 13.26
C GLN A 520 11.75 6.73 12.05
N ARG A 521 12.94 6.47 11.52
CA ARG A 521 13.13 5.42 10.50
C ARG A 521 12.99 4.01 11.07
N ASN A 522 13.01 3.00 10.19
CA ASN A 522 12.91 1.58 10.52
C ASN A 522 11.60 1.21 11.22
N ILE A 523 10.47 1.67 10.68
CA ILE A 523 9.14 1.35 11.20
C ILE A 523 8.59 0.13 10.48
N GLY A 524 8.03 -0.81 11.25
CA GLY A 524 7.20 -1.88 10.73
C GLY A 524 5.72 -1.51 10.77
N LEU A 525 4.98 -1.91 9.74
CA LEU A 525 3.55 -1.68 9.60
C LEU A 525 2.85 -3.02 9.30
N GLU A 526 1.88 -3.39 10.14
CA GLU A 526 0.92 -4.46 9.80
C GLU A 526 -0.27 -3.84 9.08
N ILE A 527 -0.59 -4.35 7.88
CA ILE A 527 -1.75 -3.91 7.11
C ILE A 527 -2.98 -4.63 7.69
N LYS A 528 -3.94 -3.86 8.18
CA LYS A 528 -5.15 -4.36 8.86
C LYS A 528 -6.35 -4.39 7.95
N ASP A 529 -6.51 -3.37 7.12
CA ASP A 529 -7.55 -3.36 6.09
C ASP A 529 -7.09 -2.55 4.86
N VAL A 530 -7.65 -2.92 3.71
CA VAL A 530 -7.46 -2.23 2.44
C VAL A 530 -8.80 -2.22 1.70
N GLN A 531 -9.31 -1.04 1.41
CA GLN A 531 -10.64 -0.88 0.80
C GLN A 531 -10.70 0.36 -0.10
N ILE A 532 -11.63 0.35 -1.06
CA ILE A 532 -11.92 1.53 -1.87
C ILE A 532 -12.88 2.42 -1.09
N ILE A 533 -12.59 3.71 -1.04
CA ILE A 533 -13.42 4.76 -0.42
C ILE A 533 -13.70 5.87 -1.43
N LYS A 534 -14.74 6.65 -1.18
CA LYS A 534 -15.06 7.87 -1.94
C LYS A 534 -14.74 9.09 -1.09
N GLN A 535 -13.97 10.03 -1.63
CA GLN A 535 -13.73 11.34 -1.02
C GLN A 535 -13.87 12.42 -2.10
N SER A 536 -14.73 13.41 -1.86
CA SER A 536 -14.97 14.52 -2.81
C SER A 536 -15.22 14.04 -4.25
N GLU A 537 -16.15 13.09 -4.41
CA GLU A 537 -16.52 12.50 -5.71
C GLU A 537 -15.43 11.73 -6.46
N LYS A 538 -14.30 11.41 -5.81
CA LYS A 538 -13.22 10.59 -6.40
C LYS A 538 -12.93 9.36 -5.54
N GLU A 539 -12.68 8.23 -6.18
CA GLU A 539 -12.30 6.99 -5.51
C GLU A 539 -10.82 6.95 -5.15
N TYR A 540 -10.54 6.45 -3.95
CA TYR A 540 -9.19 6.24 -3.41
C TYR A 540 -9.09 4.87 -2.76
N ILE A 541 -7.87 4.37 -2.60
CA ILE A 541 -7.59 3.18 -1.81
C ILE A 541 -7.19 3.60 -0.40
N ARG A 542 -8.03 3.29 0.58
CA ARG A 542 -7.71 3.39 2.01
C ARG A 542 -6.79 2.22 2.39
N ILE A 543 -5.67 2.54 3.03
CA ILE A 543 -4.76 1.54 3.62
C ILE A 543 -4.71 1.80 5.13
N ASP A 544 -5.37 0.95 5.89
CA ASP A 544 -5.38 1.00 7.35
C ASP A 544 -4.24 0.13 7.89
N ALA A 545 -3.29 0.77 8.56
CA ALA A 545 -2.08 0.12 9.04
C ALA A 545 -1.83 0.41 10.53
N LYS A 546 -1.15 -0.52 11.19
CA LYS A 546 -0.74 -0.38 12.60
C LYS A 546 0.77 -0.54 12.74
N VAL A 547 1.41 0.38 13.44
CA VAL A 547 2.84 0.31 13.74
C VAL A 547 3.14 -0.89 14.64
N VAL A 548 4.16 -1.64 14.26
CA VAL A 548 4.77 -2.75 15.00
C VAL A 548 6.30 -2.63 14.95
N PRO A 549 7.03 -3.29 15.86
CA PRO A 549 8.48 -3.37 15.75
C PRO A 549 8.90 -4.00 14.42
N LYS A 550 9.83 -3.35 13.68
CA LYS A 550 10.34 -3.86 12.40
C LYS A 550 10.91 -5.28 12.51
N SER A 551 11.55 -5.62 13.63
CA SER A 551 12.07 -6.96 13.90
C SER A 551 11.03 -8.07 13.76
N LYS A 552 9.76 -7.78 14.09
CA LYS A 552 8.65 -8.73 13.90
C LYS A 552 8.39 -9.01 12.43
N ILE A 553 8.55 -8.00 11.56
CA ILE A 553 8.36 -8.14 10.12
C ILE A 553 9.59 -8.81 9.48
N ASP A 554 10.80 -8.42 9.89
CA ASP A 554 12.04 -9.05 9.42
C ASP A 554 12.02 -10.55 9.69
N THR A 555 11.50 -10.98 10.85
CA THR A 555 11.33 -12.41 11.18
C THR A 555 10.42 -13.12 10.17
N LYS A 556 9.28 -12.52 9.79
CA LYS A 556 8.37 -13.09 8.77
C LYS A 556 9.06 -13.23 7.41
N ILE A 557 9.85 -12.23 7.01
CA ILE A 557 10.61 -12.25 5.74
C ILE A 557 11.65 -13.39 5.76
N GLN A 558 12.38 -13.57 6.87
CA GLN A 558 13.37 -14.64 7.00
C GLN A 558 12.72 -16.03 7.03
N GLU A 559 11.59 -16.20 7.70
CA GLU A 559 10.80 -17.43 7.69
C GLU A 559 10.32 -17.78 6.28
N ALA A 560 9.80 -16.79 5.54
CA ALA A 560 9.39 -16.97 4.15
C ALA A 560 10.57 -17.29 3.22
N GLN A 561 11.73 -16.65 3.41
CA GLN A 561 12.95 -16.95 2.65
C GLN A 561 13.40 -18.40 2.87
N LEU A 562 13.33 -18.89 4.11
CA LEU A 562 13.68 -20.29 4.39
C LEU A 562 12.69 -21.26 3.73
N ASN A 563 11.39 -20.95 3.79
CA ASN A 563 10.34 -21.77 3.19
C ASN A 563 10.51 -21.89 1.67
N ILE A 564 10.61 -20.74 0.97
CA ILE A 564 10.75 -20.74 -0.50
C ILE A 564 12.01 -21.48 -0.95
N ASN A 565 13.14 -21.35 -0.25
CA ASN A 565 14.34 -22.12 -0.57
C ASN A 565 14.14 -23.62 -0.37
N GLN A 566 13.48 -24.05 0.72
CA GLN A 566 13.24 -25.47 0.95
C GLN A 566 12.34 -26.09 -0.13
N GLU A 567 11.28 -25.38 -0.51
CA GLU A 567 10.37 -25.79 -1.57
C GLU A 567 11.09 -25.90 -2.92
N TRP A 568 11.82 -24.85 -3.31
CA TRP A 568 12.48 -24.79 -4.62
C TRP A 568 13.73 -25.65 -4.71
N ASN A 569 14.51 -25.82 -3.62
CA ASN A 569 15.62 -26.78 -3.60
C ASN A 569 15.11 -28.19 -3.90
N LYS A 570 13.95 -28.58 -3.35
CA LYS A 570 13.33 -29.87 -3.63
C LYS A 570 12.87 -29.96 -5.10
N ALA A 571 12.19 -28.95 -5.61
CA ALA A 571 11.67 -28.95 -6.98
C ALA A 571 12.79 -28.95 -8.04
N LEU A 572 13.90 -28.27 -7.77
CA LEU A 572 15.06 -28.14 -8.66
C LEU A 572 16.10 -29.26 -8.46
N GLY A 573 15.98 -30.07 -7.40
CA GLY A 573 16.93 -31.15 -7.10
C GLY A 573 18.28 -30.63 -6.57
N LEU A 574 18.29 -29.47 -5.90
CA LEU A 574 19.47 -28.89 -5.29
C LEU A 574 19.71 -29.47 -3.88
N PRO A 575 20.94 -29.35 -3.33
CA PRO A 575 21.21 -29.67 -1.94
C PRO A 575 20.23 -28.97 -0.98
N LYS A 576 19.78 -29.70 0.05
CA LYS A 576 18.69 -29.27 0.95
C LYS A 576 18.88 -27.86 1.54
N TYR A 577 20.12 -27.49 1.85
CA TYR A 577 20.46 -26.23 2.52
C TYR A 577 21.06 -25.18 1.58
N THR A 578 20.92 -25.37 0.26
CA THR A 578 21.33 -24.37 -0.72
C THR A 578 20.56 -23.07 -0.49
N LYS A 579 21.29 -21.95 -0.53
CA LYS A 579 20.72 -20.60 -0.48
C LYS A 579 20.67 -20.08 -1.92
N LEU A 580 19.59 -20.37 -2.63
CA LEU A 580 19.40 -19.88 -3.99
C LEU A 580 18.65 -18.54 -3.98
N ILE A 581 17.54 -18.48 -3.26
CA ILE A 581 16.61 -17.35 -3.29
C ILE A 581 16.90 -16.44 -2.09
N THR A 582 17.08 -15.15 -2.34
CA THR A 582 17.36 -14.13 -1.33
C THR A 582 16.30 -13.03 -1.39
N PHE A 583 15.76 -12.66 -0.23
CA PHE A 583 14.86 -11.52 -0.05
C PHE A 583 15.63 -10.35 0.56
N ASN A 584 15.85 -9.31 -0.24
CA ASN A 584 16.42 -8.05 0.22
C ASN A 584 15.32 -6.97 0.22
N VAL A 585 14.53 -6.96 1.29
CA VAL A 585 13.22 -6.30 1.32
C VAL A 585 13.09 -5.37 2.53
N HIS A 586 12.88 -4.08 2.27
CA HIS A 586 13.03 -3.01 3.25
C HIS A 586 11.99 -1.89 3.11
N ASN A 587 11.17 -1.88 2.05
CA ASN A 587 10.28 -0.76 1.73
C ASN A 587 8.80 -1.12 1.84
N ARG A 588 7.97 -0.18 1.37
CA ARG A 588 6.56 -0.07 1.77
C ARG A 588 5.67 -1.18 1.20
N TYR A 589 6.15 -1.99 0.28
CA TYR A 589 5.39 -3.09 -0.34
C TYR A 589 5.96 -4.49 0.00
N ALA A 590 6.74 -4.58 1.09
CA ALA A 590 7.50 -5.76 1.50
C ALA A 590 6.78 -7.11 1.42
N SER A 591 5.52 -7.18 1.88
CA SER A 591 4.75 -8.44 1.82
C SER A 591 4.50 -8.92 0.41
N ASN A 592 4.18 -8.04 -0.53
CA ASN A 592 3.98 -8.44 -1.91
C ASN A 592 5.29 -8.87 -2.58
N ILE A 593 6.42 -8.20 -2.30
CA ILE A 593 7.74 -8.54 -2.88
C ILE A 593 8.14 -9.98 -2.54
N VAL A 594 7.86 -10.41 -1.30
CA VAL A 594 8.11 -11.78 -0.84
C VAL A 594 7.15 -12.77 -1.49
N GLU A 595 5.85 -12.48 -1.50
CA GLU A 595 4.83 -13.40 -2.00
C GLU A 595 4.84 -13.50 -3.54
N SER A 596 5.19 -12.43 -4.26
CA SER A 596 5.25 -12.42 -5.72
C SER A 596 6.37 -13.30 -6.26
N ALA A 597 7.47 -13.49 -5.51
CA ALA A 597 8.55 -14.40 -5.88
C ALA A 597 8.05 -15.84 -6.11
N TYR A 598 7.07 -16.32 -5.33
CA TYR A 598 6.46 -17.63 -5.57
C TYR A 598 5.74 -17.69 -6.92
N LEU A 599 5.00 -16.64 -7.28
CA LEU A 599 4.26 -16.57 -8.55
C LEU A 599 5.22 -16.50 -9.74
N ILE A 600 6.27 -15.67 -9.62
CA ILE A 600 7.30 -15.48 -10.65
C ILE A 600 8.04 -16.79 -10.94
N LEU A 601 8.51 -17.47 -9.89
CA LEU A 601 9.24 -18.73 -10.06
C LEU A 601 8.32 -19.85 -10.57
N ASN A 602 7.04 -19.87 -10.16
CA ASN A 602 6.06 -20.81 -10.69
C ASN A 602 5.85 -20.60 -12.19
N GLU A 603 5.69 -19.36 -12.67
CA GLU A 603 5.58 -19.08 -14.11
C GLU A 603 6.85 -19.43 -14.87
N TRP A 604 8.03 -19.13 -14.32
CA TRP A 604 9.32 -19.53 -14.90
C TRP A 604 9.39 -21.06 -15.09
N LYS A 605 9.05 -21.84 -14.06
CA LYS A 605 9.05 -23.31 -14.13
C LYS A 605 7.96 -23.89 -15.04
N ASN A 606 6.82 -23.22 -15.15
CA ASN A 606 5.71 -23.70 -15.98
C ASN A 606 5.93 -23.50 -17.47
N ASN A 607 6.69 -22.47 -17.85
CA ASN A 607 6.87 -22.09 -19.25
C ASN A 607 8.21 -22.55 -19.86
N ILE A 608 9.19 -22.91 -19.05
CA ILE A 608 10.51 -23.37 -19.51
C ILE A 608 10.70 -24.87 -19.21
N GLN A 609 11.39 -25.59 -20.10
CA GLN A 609 11.66 -27.01 -19.92
C GLN A 609 12.44 -27.28 -18.63
N SER A 610 11.97 -28.24 -17.83
CA SER A 610 12.53 -28.52 -16.49
C SER A 610 14.01 -28.86 -16.51
N ASP A 611 14.51 -29.53 -17.55
CA ASP A 611 15.90 -29.96 -17.61
C ASP A 611 16.84 -28.77 -17.88
N LEU A 612 16.42 -27.83 -18.72
CA LEU A 612 17.15 -26.58 -18.96
C LEU A 612 17.28 -25.78 -17.67
N ILE A 613 16.16 -25.59 -16.97
CA ILE A 613 16.13 -24.90 -15.67
C ILE A 613 17.13 -25.52 -14.71
N LYS A 614 17.06 -26.84 -14.49
CA LYS A 614 17.93 -27.52 -13.52
C LYS A 614 19.40 -27.36 -13.89
N LYS A 615 19.76 -27.53 -15.17
CA LYS A 615 21.16 -27.45 -15.62
C LYS A 615 21.73 -26.04 -15.41
N VAL A 616 21.04 -25.01 -15.88
CA VAL A 616 21.48 -23.62 -15.75
C VAL A 616 21.47 -23.19 -14.28
N THR A 617 20.44 -23.52 -13.50
CA THR A 617 20.43 -23.17 -12.06
C THR A 617 21.56 -23.84 -11.29
N ASN A 618 21.94 -25.09 -11.60
CA ASN A 618 23.12 -25.69 -10.99
C ASN A 618 24.39 -24.92 -11.35
N TYR A 619 24.56 -24.49 -12.59
CA TYR A 619 25.69 -23.63 -13.01
C TYR A 619 25.77 -22.31 -12.22
N LEU A 620 24.63 -21.67 -11.96
CA LEU A 620 24.56 -20.47 -11.12
C LEU A 620 24.96 -20.80 -9.67
N VAL A 621 24.43 -21.88 -9.10
CA VAL A 621 24.74 -22.32 -7.72
C VAL A 621 26.20 -22.72 -7.56
N ASP A 622 26.83 -23.31 -8.58
CA ASP A 622 28.26 -23.66 -8.57
C ASP A 622 29.15 -22.41 -8.45
N GLY A 623 28.70 -21.26 -8.97
CA GLY A 623 29.31 -19.95 -8.76
C GLY A 623 28.84 -19.24 -7.49
N ASN A 624 28.10 -19.92 -6.62
CA ASN A 624 27.43 -19.35 -5.44
C ASN A 624 26.47 -18.19 -5.79
N GLY A 625 25.84 -18.25 -6.97
CA GLY A 625 24.86 -17.28 -7.42
C GLY A 625 23.51 -17.35 -6.71
N ARG A 626 22.69 -16.32 -6.94
CA ARG A 626 21.41 -16.07 -6.25
C ARG A 626 20.31 -15.62 -7.21
N PHE A 627 19.07 -15.87 -6.81
CA PHE A 627 17.89 -15.14 -7.28
C PHE A 627 17.50 -14.14 -6.19
N VAL A 628 17.80 -12.87 -6.43
CA VAL A 628 17.57 -11.79 -5.47
C VAL A 628 16.30 -11.04 -5.84
N PHE A 629 15.27 -11.16 -5.00
CA PHE A 629 14.06 -10.35 -5.12
C PHE A 629 14.15 -9.19 -4.13
N THR A 630 14.00 -7.97 -4.64
CA THR A 630 14.28 -6.77 -3.86
C THR A 630 13.34 -5.61 -4.14
N ASP A 631 13.20 -4.73 -3.15
CA ASP A 631 12.54 -3.43 -3.27
C ASP A 631 13.49 -2.26 -2.99
N ILE A 632 14.80 -2.51 -2.95
CA ILE A 632 15.85 -1.49 -2.95
C ILE A 632 16.50 -1.44 -4.34
N THR A 633 17.17 -0.33 -4.67
CA THR A 633 17.70 -0.17 -6.03
C THR A 633 18.88 -1.13 -6.26
N LEU A 634 18.96 -1.71 -7.46
CA LEU A 634 19.98 -2.70 -7.85
C LEU A 634 21.44 -2.29 -7.58
N PRO A 635 21.84 -1.01 -7.74
CA PRO A 635 23.16 -0.53 -7.33
C PRO A 635 23.54 -0.77 -5.86
N ASN A 636 22.55 -1.02 -4.99
CA ASN A 636 22.73 -1.30 -3.57
C ASN A 636 22.67 -2.80 -3.24
N ILE A 637 22.63 -3.67 -4.23
CA ILE A 637 22.63 -5.13 -4.08
C ILE A 637 24.05 -5.67 -4.17
N ALA A 638 24.48 -6.44 -3.18
CA ALA A 638 25.87 -6.89 -3.04
C ALA A 638 26.33 -7.76 -4.19
N GLU A 639 25.43 -8.59 -4.71
CA GLU A 639 25.62 -9.43 -5.89
C GLU A 639 25.96 -8.61 -7.16
N GLN A 640 25.71 -7.30 -7.18
CA GLN A 640 26.20 -6.38 -8.21
C GLN A 640 27.42 -5.58 -7.72
N TYR A 641 27.26 -4.75 -6.68
CA TYR A 641 28.24 -3.70 -6.38
C TYR A 641 29.61 -4.22 -5.90
N THR A 642 29.71 -5.47 -5.42
CA THR A 642 30.99 -6.04 -4.97
C THR A 642 31.88 -6.52 -6.12
N HIS A 643 31.30 -6.62 -7.33
CA HIS A 643 31.94 -7.12 -8.53
C HIS A 643 32.09 -6.06 -9.63
N GLN A 644 31.68 -4.83 -9.35
CA GLN A 644 31.87 -3.72 -10.27
C GLN A 644 33.15 -2.96 -9.94
N ASP A 645 33.94 -2.70 -10.98
CA ASP A 645 35.22 -2.01 -10.86
C ASP A 645 35.05 -0.55 -10.42
N GLU A 646 33.99 0.11 -10.88
CA GLU A 646 33.74 1.54 -10.68
C GLU A 646 32.26 1.84 -10.37
N ILE A 647 32.00 2.87 -9.54
CA ILE A 647 30.65 3.22 -9.08
C ILE A 647 29.73 3.63 -10.24
N TYR A 648 30.27 4.28 -11.28
CA TYR A 648 29.48 4.79 -12.40
C TYR A 648 29.02 3.69 -13.38
N GLU A 649 29.53 2.46 -13.24
CA GLU A 649 29.07 1.29 -14.02
C GLU A 649 27.84 0.61 -13.41
N GLN A 650 27.30 1.16 -12.32
CA GLN A 650 26.12 0.62 -11.67
C GLN A 650 24.87 0.80 -12.52
N VAL A 651 24.15 -0.31 -12.72
CA VAL A 651 22.90 -0.35 -13.48
C VAL A 651 21.72 -0.44 -12.52
N HIS A 652 20.63 0.26 -12.85
CA HIS A 652 19.34 0.10 -12.20
C HIS A 652 18.24 -0.07 -13.25
N SER A 653 17.41 -1.09 -13.07
CA SER A 653 16.39 -1.53 -14.02
C SER A 653 15.38 -2.45 -13.31
N LYS A 654 14.43 -3.01 -14.07
CA LYS A 654 13.50 -4.04 -13.57
C LYS A 654 14.21 -5.33 -13.18
N GLY A 655 15.11 -5.79 -14.05
CA GLY A 655 15.88 -7.02 -13.90
C GLY A 655 17.33 -6.79 -14.32
N LEU A 656 18.23 -7.61 -13.76
CA LEU A 656 19.64 -7.64 -14.17
C LEU A 656 20.23 -9.04 -13.94
N TYR A 657 20.95 -9.53 -14.94
CA TYR A 657 21.90 -10.63 -14.77
C TYR A 657 23.32 -10.09 -14.55
N VAL A 658 24.01 -10.60 -13.52
CA VAL A 658 25.40 -10.25 -13.21
C VAL A 658 26.29 -11.49 -13.38
N PRO A 659 27.06 -11.62 -14.47
CA PRO A 659 27.89 -12.80 -14.73
C PRO A 659 28.92 -13.10 -13.64
N GLU A 660 29.52 -12.06 -13.05
CA GLU A 660 30.59 -12.17 -12.05
C GLU A 660 30.12 -12.85 -10.76
N SER A 661 28.85 -12.66 -10.40
CA SER A 661 28.20 -13.29 -9.25
C SER A 661 27.20 -14.37 -9.65
N ARG A 662 27.01 -14.62 -10.94
CA ARG A 662 26.00 -15.53 -11.53
C ARG A 662 24.62 -15.38 -10.90
N SER A 663 24.20 -14.15 -10.69
CA SER A 663 22.97 -13.84 -9.95
C SER A 663 21.98 -13.07 -10.81
N ILE A 664 20.70 -13.38 -10.61
CA ILE A 664 19.58 -12.62 -11.18
C ILE A 664 19.04 -11.72 -10.09
N LEU A 665 18.96 -10.43 -10.38
CA LEU A 665 18.41 -9.41 -9.49
C LEU A 665 17.10 -8.92 -10.10
N LEU A 666 16.03 -8.89 -9.30
CA LEU A 666 14.71 -8.44 -9.75
C LEU A 666 14.17 -7.39 -8.78
N HIS A 667 13.96 -6.18 -9.31
CA HIS A 667 13.43 -5.05 -8.56
C HIS A 667 11.91 -4.98 -8.69
N GLY A 668 11.20 -5.24 -7.60
CA GLY A 668 9.73 -5.32 -7.59
C GLY A 668 9.01 -4.00 -7.95
N PRO A 669 9.33 -2.86 -7.31
CA PRO A 669 8.54 -1.63 -7.47
C PRO A 669 8.55 -1.02 -8.89
N SER A 670 9.65 -1.16 -9.64
CA SER A 670 9.75 -0.58 -10.99
C SER A 670 8.92 -1.34 -12.03
N LYS A 671 8.51 -0.63 -13.09
CA LYS A 671 7.91 -1.22 -14.29
C LYS A 671 8.98 -1.34 -15.38
N GLY A 672 9.11 -2.53 -15.98
CA GLY A 672 10.02 -2.73 -17.11
C GLY A 672 9.46 -2.15 -18.41
N VAL A 673 10.37 -1.72 -19.30
CA VAL A 673 10.00 -1.27 -20.65
C VAL A 673 9.52 -2.48 -21.45
N GLU A 674 8.36 -2.37 -22.12
CA GLU A 674 7.72 -3.46 -22.91
C GLU A 674 7.39 -4.76 -22.13
N LEU A 675 7.55 -4.77 -20.80
CA LEU A 675 7.19 -5.90 -19.94
C LEU A 675 5.78 -5.70 -19.36
N ARG A 676 4.95 -6.75 -19.42
CA ARG A 676 3.60 -6.74 -18.85
C ARG A 676 3.58 -7.06 -17.36
N ASN A 677 4.54 -7.86 -16.90
CA ASN A 677 4.61 -8.33 -15.52
C ASN A 677 6.05 -8.71 -15.12
N ASP A 678 6.22 -9.01 -13.84
CA ASP A 678 7.52 -9.33 -13.24
C ASP A 678 8.05 -10.70 -13.67
N SER A 679 7.17 -11.65 -14.00
CA SER A 679 7.51 -12.99 -14.48
C SER A 679 8.21 -12.94 -15.84
N GLU A 680 7.71 -12.11 -16.76
CA GLU A 680 8.35 -11.87 -18.06
C GLU A 680 9.74 -11.26 -17.89
N GLY A 681 9.91 -10.32 -16.96
CA GLY A 681 11.21 -9.75 -16.62
C GLY A 681 12.18 -10.79 -16.06
N PHE A 682 11.74 -11.66 -15.17
CA PHE A 682 12.60 -12.73 -14.64
C PHE A 682 13.03 -13.74 -15.72
N ILE A 683 12.13 -14.11 -16.63
CA ILE A 683 12.44 -15.03 -17.73
C ILE A 683 13.44 -14.38 -18.71
N HIS A 684 13.36 -13.07 -18.93
CA HIS A 684 14.37 -12.30 -19.69
C HIS A 684 15.77 -12.45 -19.09
N GLU A 685 15.92 -12.15 -17.80
CA GLU A 685 17.22 -12.26 -17.11
C GLU A 685 17.73 -13.69 -17.06
N PHE A 686 16.83 -14.67 -16.98
CA PHE A 686 17.21 -16.07 -17.10
C PHE A 686 17.71 -16.43 -18.51
N GLY A 687 17.23 -15.74 -19.55
CA GLY A 687 17.78 -15.81 -20.91
C GLY A 687 19.26 -15.40 -20.96
N HIS A 688 19.64 -14.33 -20.26
CA HIS A 688 21.05 -13.93 -20.10
C HIS A 688 21.90 -15.00 -19.39
N ALA A 689 21.35 -15.66 -18.37
CA ALA A 689 22.03 -16.79 -17.71
C ALA A 689 22.19 -18.02 -18.63
N VAL A 690 21.23 -18.26 -19.53
CA VAL A 690 21.32 -19.32 -20.55
C VAL A 690 22.41 -19.00 -21.57
N ASP A 691 22.51 -17.73 -21.99
CA ASP A 691 23.55 -17.24 -22.90
C ASP A 691 24.95 -17.48 -22.33
N ASP A 692 25.17 -17.08 -21.08
CA ASP A 692 26.41 -17.31 -20.34
C ASP A 692 26.74 -18.81 -20.22
N TYR A 693 25.78 -19.63 -19.78
CA TYR A 693 26.06 -21.06 -19.61
C TYR A 693 26.37 -21.78 -20.93
N ALA A 694 25.69 -21.42 -22.01
CA ALA A 694 26.00 -21.95 -23.34
C ALA A 694 27.44 -21.59 -23.77
N GLY A 695 27.86 -20.35 -23.53
CA GLY A 695 29.23 -19.90 -23.77
C GLY A 695 30.28 -20.67 -22.95
N TYR A 696 30.04 -20.80 -21.65
CA TYR A 696 30.89 -21.59 -20.74
C TYR A 696 31.03 -23.06 -21.17
N LEU A 697 29.98 -23.68 -21.70
CA LEU A 697 30.02 -25.07 -22.19
C LEU A 697 30.80 -25.22 -23.50
N LEU A 698 30.85 -24.18 -24.34
CA LEU A 698 31.60 -24.19 -25.59
C LEU A 698 33.11 -24.10 -25.36
N ASP A 699 33.54 -23.24 -24.43
CA ASP A 699 34.93 -23.17 -23.98
C ASP A 699 35.03 -22.86 -22.49
N LYS A 700 35.36 -23.88 -21.70
CA LYS A 700 35.52 -23.73 -20.24
C LYS A 700 36.68 -22.82 -19.84
N ASN A 701 37.58 -22.47 -20.76
CA ASN A 701 38.75 -21.63 -20.52
C ASN A 701 38.57 -20.18 -21.02
N GLN A 702 37.56 -19.91 -21.85
CA GLN A 702 37.21 -18.57 -22.31
C GLN A 702 35.83 -18.22 -21.77
N SER A 703 35.80 -17.34 -20.78
CA SER A 703 34.54 -16.80 -20.25
C SER A 703 33.98 -15.81 -21.26
N ASP A 704 33.15 -16.30 -22.18
CA ASP A 704 32.46 -15.49 -23.18
C ASP A 704 31.01 -15.94 -23.33
N LEU A 705 30.14 -15.06 -23.81
CA LEU A 705 28.73 -15.34 -24.06
C LEU A 705 28.55 -16.07 -25.40
N VAL A 706 27.54 -16.94 -25.53
CA VAL A 706 27.28 -17.59 -26.82
C VAL A 706 26.85 -16.59 -27.89
N THR A 707 26.28 -15.46 -27.48
CA THR A 707 25.91 -14.32 -28.33
C THR A 707 27.12 -13.57 -28.90
N ASN A 708 28.28 -13.62 -28.25
CA ASN A 708 29.54 -13.05 -28.77
C ASN A 708 30.20 -13.93 -29.84
N SER A 709 29.65 -15.12 -30.10
CA SER A 709 30.11 -15.96 -31.20
C SER A 709 29.88 -15.26 -32.55
N LYS A 710 30.85 -15.42 -33.47
CA LYS A 710 30.73 -14.88 -34.83
C LYS A 710 29.43 -15.31 -35.53
N LYS A 711 28.97 -16.53 -35.25
CA LYS A 711 27.71 -17.08 -35.76
C LYS A 711 26.51 -16.23 -35.32
N PHE A 712 26.44 -15.86 -34.05
CA PHE A 712 25.30 -15.10 -33.53
C PHE A 712 25.36 -13.62 -33.90
N ILE A 713 26.55 -13.01 -33.96
CA ILE A 713 26.73 -11.65 -34.47
C ILE A 713 26.15 -11.49 -35.88
N ASP A 714 26.36 -12.48 -36.75
CA ASP A 714 25.81 -12.45 -38.11
C ASP A 714 24.28 -12.62 -38.12
N ILE A 715 23.72 -13.42 -37.19
CA ILE A 715 22.27 -13.53 -36.99
C ILE A 715 21.68 -12.20 -36.50
N PHE A 716 22.30 -11.56 -35.51
CA PHE A 716 21.85 -10.29 -34.95
C PHE A 716 21.87 -9.17 -36.01
N LYS A 717 22.90 -9.08 -36.85
CA LYS A 717 22.94 -8.10 -37.94
C LYS A 717 21.82 -8.27 -38.96
N GLU A 718 21.27 -9.47 -39.10
CA GLU A 718 20.21 -9.79 -40.05
C GLU A 718 18.80 -9.67 -39.44
N GLU A 719 18.60 -10.18 -38.21
CA GLU A 719 17.28 -10.31 -37.57
C GLU A 719 17.11 -9.42 -36.32
N GLY A 720 18.17 -8.77 -35.84
CA GLY A 720 18.24 -8.06 -34.54
C GLY A 720 17.25 -6.93 -34.34
N SER A 721 16.52 -6.52 -35.38
CA SER A 721 15.46 -5.50 -35.32
C SER A 721 14.05 -6.03 -35.62
N ASN A 722 13.87 -7.35 -35.74
CA ASN A 722 12.61 -7.96 -36.17
C ASN A 722 11.64 -8.29 -35.02
N LEU A 723 12.07 -8.13 -33.77
CA LEU A 723 11.29 -8.46 -32.57
C LEU A 723 10.85 -7.19 -31.84
N THR A 724 11.53 -6.84 -30.74
CA THR A 724 11.20 -5.72 -29.85
C THR A 724 12.16 -4.56 -30.02
N SER A 725 11.77 -3.36 -29.54
CA SER A 725 12.68 -2.20 -29.61
C SER A 725 13.88 -2.40 -28.69
N TYR A 726 13.66 -3.02 -27.52
CA TYR A 726 14.72 -3.29 -26.55
C TYR A 726 15.73 -4.33 -27.04
N GLY A 727 15.27 -5.34 -27.78
CA GLY A 727 16.14 -6.35 -28.39
C GLY A 727 17.14 -5.79 -29.41
N ARG A 728 17.02 -4.51 -29.83
CA ARG A 728 17.95 -3.88 -30.78
C ARG A 728 19.23 -3.35 -30.14
N THR A 729 19.29 -3.30 -28.81
CA THR A 729 20.38 -2.65 -28.07
C THR A 729 21.73 -3.29 -28.34
N ASN A 730 21.80 -4.62 -28.27
CA ASN A 730 22.98 -5.44 -28.56
C ASN A 730 22.58 -6.91 -28.75
N GLU A 731 23.56 -7.76 -29.10
CA GLU A 731 23.39 -9.19 -29.33
C GLU A 731 22.78 -9.91 -28.11
N ALA A 732 23.24 -9.62 -26.89
CA ALA A 732 22.77 -10.27 -25.67
C ALA A 732 21.32 -9.94 -25.36
N GLU A 733 20.92 -8.66 -25.42
CA GLU A 733 19.52 -8.24 -25.22
C GLU A 733 18.59 -8.80 -26.28
N PHE A 734 19.06 -8.93 -27.53
CA PHE A 734 18.27 -9.59 -28.58
C PHE A 734 17.99 -11.06 -28.26
N PHE A 735 19.01 -11.78 -27.78
CA PHE A 735 18.87 -13.17 -27.38
C PHE A 735 17.93 -13.31 -26.19
N ALA A 736 18.09 -12.49 -25.15
CA ALA A 736 17.25 -12.52 -23.95
C ALA A 736 15.78 -12.18 -24.27
N GLU A 737 15.52 -11.17 -25.10
CA GLU A 737 14.16 -10.84 -25.56
C GLU A 737 13.54 -11.97 -26.40
N ALA A 738 14.32 -12.55 -27.33
CA ALA A 738 13.86 -13.67 -28.13
C ALA A 738 13.56 -14.90 -27.25
N PHE A 739 14.42 -15.18 -26.26
CA PHE A 739 14.22 -16.25 -25.28
C PHE A 739 12.96 -16.00 -24.45
N ARG A 740 12.77 -14.78 -23.94
CA ARG A 740 11.56 -14.37 -23.20
C ARG A 740 10.29 -14.60 -24.01
N LEU A 741 10.25 -14.10 -25.25
CA LEU A 741 9.09 -14.24 -26.13
C LEU A 741 8.79 -15.71 -26.48
N MET A 742 9.82 -16.54 -26.70
CA MET A 742 9.68 -17.98 -26.95
C MET A 742 9.10 -18.77 -25.77
N HIS A 743 9.14 -18.21 -24.56
CA HIS A 743 8.60 -18.80 -23.34
C HIS A 743 7.45 -17.97 -22.74
N SER A 744 6.81 -17.11 -23.54
CA SER A 744 5.62 -16.39 -23.11
C SER A 744 4.46 -17.35 -22.81
N THR A 745 3.65 -16.98 -21.82
CA THR A 745 2.37 -17.65 -21.54
C THR A 745 1.40 -17.56 -22.73
N ASP A 746 1.52 -16.49 -23.54
CA ASP A 746 0.78 -16.33 -24.79
C ASP A 746 1.46 -17.11 -25.93
N HIS A 747 0.74 -18.04 -26.54
CA HIS A 747 1.24 -18.80 -27.70
C HIS A 747 1.47 -17.93 -28.95
N ALA A 748 0.70 -16.85 -29.12
CA ALA A 748 0.85 -15.97 -30.27
C ALA A 748 2.21 -15.26 -30.25
N GLU A 749 2.67 -14.81 -29.08
CA GLU A 749 3.98 -14.18 -28.94
C GLU A 749 5.13 -15.15 -29.26
N ARG A 750 4.99 -16.42 -28.87
CA ARG A 750 5.98 -17.47 -29.20
C ARG A 750 6.10 -17.68 -30.71
N LEU A 751 4.96 -17.76 -31.42
CA LEU A 751 4.94 -17.96 -32.86
C LEU A 751 5.49 -16.76 -33.65
N LYS A 752 5.39 -15.53 -33.12
CA LYS A 752 5.99 -14.35 -33.75
C LYS A 752 7.51 -14.49 -33.90
N VAL A 753 8.20 -15.04 -32.89
CA VAL A 753 9.65 -15.24 -32.97
C VAL A 753 10.00 -16.22 -34.09
N GLN A 754 9.30 -17.36 -34.17
CA GLN A 754 9.52 -18.34 -35.22
C GLN A 754 9.29 -17.78 -36.63
N LYS A 755 8.30 -16.90 -36.80
CA LYS A 755 7.96 -16.31 -38.10
C LYS A 755 8.91 -15.17 -38.49
N ASN A 756 9.26 -14.30 -37.54
CA ASN A 756 9.93 -13.03 -37.82
C ASN A 756 11.45 -13.09 -37.62
N ALA A 757 11.94 -13.98 -36.77
CA ALA A 757 13.36 -14.22 -36.52
C ALA A 757 13.68 -15.73 -36.50
N PRO A 758 13.41 -16.46 -37.61
CA PRO A 758 13.55 -17.92 -37.67
C PRO A 758 14.99 -18.40 -37.40
N LYS A 759 16.03 -17.64 -37.77
CA LYS A 759 17.43 -18.04 -37.52
C LYS A 759 17.74 -17.96 -36.03
N THR A 760 17.27 -16.89 -35.38
CA THR A 760 17.36 -16.71 -33.93
C THR A 760 16.59 -17.78 -33.18
N PHE A 761 15.35 -18.06 -33.59
CA PHE A 761 14.51 -19.11 -33.01
C PHE A 761 15.20 -20.49 -33.08
N GLN A 762 15.79 -20.82 -34.23
CA GLN A 762 16.54 -22.07 -34.39
C GLN A 762 17.77 -22.08 -33.49
N PHE A 763 18.55 -20.99 -33.46
CA PHE A 763 19.75 -20.89 -32.65
C PHE A 763 19.48 -21.11 -31.17
N ILE A 764 18.45 -20.44 -30.60
CA ILE A 764 18.07 -20.60 -29.19
C ILE A 764 17.70 -22.06 -28.90
N ASN A 765 16.88 -22.69 -29.73
CA ASN A 765 16.50 -24.10 -29.55
C ASN A 765 17.70 -25.05 -29.65
N ASP A 766 18.68 -24.75 -30.49
CA ASP A 766 19.92 -25.51 -30.58
C ASP A 766 20.73 -25.40 -29.28
N GLN A 767 20.87 -24.19 -28.71
CA GLN A 767 21.56 -23.99 -27.42
C GLN A 767 20.83 -24.66 -26.26
N ILE A 768 19.50 -24.62 -26.22
CA ILE A 768 18.70 -25.31 -25.21
C ILE A 768 18.96 -26.82 -25.26
N LYS A 769 18.92 -27.43 -26.45
CA LYS A 769 19.23 -28.85 -26.62
C LYS A 769 20.68 -29.17 -26.25
N PHE A 770 21.62 -28.30 -26.59
CA PHE A 770 23.04 -28.47 -26.25
C PHE A 770 23.23 -28.51 -24.73
N ILE A 771 22.66 -27.55 -24.00
CA ILE A 771 22.71 -27.48 -22.53
C ILE A 771 22.09 -28.73 -21.89
N ILE A 772 20.91 -29.15 -22.33
CA ILE A 772 20.20 -30.30 -21.74
C ILE A 772 21.03 -31.60 -21.89
N ASN A 773 21.78 -31.74 -22.98
CA ASN A 773 22.54 -32.95 -23.29
C ASN A 773 23.98 -32.96 -22.72
N SER A 774 24.46 -31.85 -22.15
CA SER A 774 25.72 -31.78 -21.40
C SER A 774 25.54 -32.28 -19.97
#